data_AF-A0A2D8JXK2-F1
#
_entry.id   AF-A0A2D8JXK2-F1
#
_cell.length_a   1.000
_cell.length_b   1.000
_cell.length_c   1.000
_cell.angle_alpha   90.00
_cell.angle_beta   90.00
_cell.angle_gamma   90.00
#
_symmetry.space_group_name_H-M   'P 1'
#
loop_
_entity.id
_entity.type
_entity.pdbx_description
1 polymer ?
#
loop_
_entity_poly.entity_id
_entity_poly.type
_entity_poly.pdbx_seq_one_letter_code
_entity_poly.pdbx_strand_id
1 'polypeptide(L)'
;MKIRSILEKIDEKQLFVPAFQREYVWKKRDAKLLIDSMIKGYPTGTILTWDTNQPPELKGGHVYDPLQGAIKILLDGQQRVTTLYMLIRGELPPYYTLEEITEDTRGLHINVETREIEYYQRRMESDPRWVNLTSIFSKEKRARDVLKDIRGAGRELLREEEDYIDDTFSEVQNILDRDFPEQNIPIKASLREAIDIFYIVNAGGVALTDAELALAQISGYWPQAREAFKAKLDVLKKNGFVFKLDFIVYALLAVLHQGGSDMRKLHSAENNENIREAWKKLDGQVLDYVANLLRTHAFVDHTQEINSIYALIPIVAYCYDKGCNLNQIEIQKMVKWFYYSQVRRRYVSQLPQKLDHDLKIVANSPMPFDRLLDVIREERGGSIKITEDEFVGSAVQHPLFALLRWHLKSRGAKCLTTGVGIHQPMGEKYKLEYDHIFAFSNLKAAGYGQQNRLRYQLAQELTNRAILTQVANRSKGAKETEAYLEGVVENQPKALALQLIPEDRELWQIENYELFLKTRRKLLADSLNAWLEGLAETHAVAEEISLEDMIADGENGDVEFKQTLRWDVRQGSVNKALEGVIMKTIAAFANGNGGTLLIGVTDDSEVSGLESDYKSLNGGDRDKFELHLKTLVINTFGEAFAATKVKISFPEVAGKEICRIDILAANKAAYIKLADKGGVAQERFYVRSGNSSREMAGEEAMTYIRERFV
;
A
#
# COMPACT_ATOMS: atom_id res chain seq x y z
N MET A 1 8.92 -17.14 -32.82
CA MET A 1 7.66 -17.06 -33.61
C MET A 1 7.61 -15.68 -34.23
N LYS A 2 7.36 -15.58 -35.54
CA LYS A 2 7.26 -14.29 -36.22
C LYS A 2 6.05 -13.50 -35.72
N ILE A 3 6.17 -12.17 -35.65
CA ILE A 3 5.06 -11.28 -35.24
C ILE A 3 3.84 -11.49 -36.13
N ARG A 4 4.02 -11.56 -37.45
CA ARG A 4 2.92 -11.84 -38.39
C ARG A 4 2.15 -13.10 -38.00
N SER A 5 2.85 -14.19 -37.72
CA SER A 5 2.23 -15.47 -37.34
C SER A 5 1.50 -15.41 -36.00
N ILE A 6 1.98 -14.59 -35.05
CA ILE A 6 1.28 -14.37 -33.77
C ILE A 6 -0.06 -13.68 -34.03
N LEU A 7 -0.07 -12.62 -34.85
CA LEU A 7 -1.28 -11.86 -35.17
C LEU A 7 -2.28 -12.72 -35.96
N GLU A 8 -1.82 -13.45 -36.97
CA GLU A 8 -2.64 -14.39 -37.74
C GLU A 8 -3.27 -15.46 -36.84
N LYS A 9 -2.51 -16.03 -35.88
CA LYS A 9 -3.06 -16.99 -34.91
C LYS A 9 -4.12 -16.39 -33.99
N ILE A 10 -4.07 -15.09 -33.68
CA ILE A 10 -5.13 -14.41 -32.92
C ILE A 10 -6.38 -14.28 -33.81
N ASP A 11 -6.19 -13.82 -35.06
CA ASP A 11 -7.27 -13.65 -36.03
C ASP A 11 -7.98 -14.99 -36.33
N GLU A 12 -7.21 -16.08 -36.44
CA GLU A 12 -7.69 -17.44 -36.70
C GLU A 12 -8.19 -18.19 -35.46
N LYS A 13 -8.20 -17.55 -34.28
CA LYS A 13 -8.60 -18.19 -33.00
C LYS A 13 -7.79 -19.46 -32.70
N GLN A 14 -6.47 -19.38 -32.83
CA GLN A 14 -5.51 -20.42 -32.45
C GLN A 14 -4.59 -20.01 -31.30
N LEU A 15 -4.48 -18.71 -31.02
CA LEU A 15 -3.75 -18.16 -29.89
C LEU A 15 -4.70 -17.35 -29.01
N PHE A 16 -4.82 -17.75 -27.75
CA PHE A 16 -5.76 -17.18 -26.80
C PHE A 16 -5.07 -16.58 -25.58
N VAL A 17 -5.81 -15.75 -24.86
CA VAL A 17 -5.37 -15.10 -23.64
C VAL A 17 -6.25 -15.62 -22.50
N PRO A 18 -5.69 -16.10 -21.38
CA PRO A 18 -6.49 -16.65 -20.28
C PRO A 18 -7.16 -15.54 -19.46
N ALA A 19 -8.36 -15.81 -18.94
CA ALA A 19 -9.19 -14.86 -18.20
C ALA A 19 -8.54 -14.35 -16.90
N PHE A 20 -7.65 -15.14 -16.30
CA PHE A 20 -6.93 -14.74 -15.10
C PHE A 20 -5.89 -13.64 -15.33
N GLN A 21 -5.45 -13.41 -16.57
CA GLN A 21 -4.53 -12.30 -16.87
C GLN A 21 -5.22 -10.94 -16.69
N ARG A 22 -4.45 -9.94 -16.24
CA ARG A 22 -4.96 -8.58 -16.06
C ARG A 22 -5.33 -7.90 -17.38
N GLU A 23 -6.02 -6.78 -17.24
CA GLU A 23 -6.44 -5.89 -18.32
C GLU A 23 -5.23 -5.23 -19.03
N TYR A 24 -5.49 -4.48 -20.10
CA TYR A 24 -4.43 -3.77 -20.81
C TYR A 24 -4.07 -2.48 -20.05
N VAL A 25 -2.82 -2.43 -19.57
CA VAL A 25 -2.33 -1.37 -18.66
C VAL A 25 -1.18 -0.54 -19.24
N TRP A 26 -0.65 -0.95 -20.40
CA TRP A 26 0.38 -0.20 -21.10
C TRP A 26 -0.15 1.16 -21.55
N LYS A 27 0.69 2.18 -21.39
CA LYS A 27 0.39 3.56 -21.79
C LYS A 27 0.97 3.85 -23.16
N LYS A 28 0.57 4.99 -23.73
CA LYS A 28 1.10 5.49 -25.00
C LYS A 28 2.63 5.46 -25.07
N ARG A 29 3.30 5.83 -23.98
CA ARG A 29 4.77 5.81 -23.86
C ARG A 29 5.36 4.41 -24.05
N ASP A 30 4.74 3.37 -23.46
CA ASP A 30 5.24 1.99 -23.52
C ASP A 30 5.16 1.44 -24.93
N ALA A 31 4.05 1.72 -25.62
CA ALA A 31 3.86 1.38 -27.02
C ALA A 31 4.89 2.07 -27.95
N LYS A 32 5.18 3.36 -27.71
CA LYS A 32 6.23 4.09 -28.43
C LYS A 32 7.60 3.43 -28.25
N LEU A 33 7.98 3.09 -27.01
CA LEU A 33 9.27 2.45 -26.71
C LEU A 33 9.40 1.05 -27.33
N LEU A 34 8.31 0.29 -27.37
CA LEU A 34 8.30 -1.01 -28.05
C LEU A 34 8.59 -0.87 -29.55
N ILE A 35 7.88 0.00 -30.26
CA ILE A 35 8.10 0.20 -31.70
C ILE A 35 9.49 0.76 -31.98
N ASP A 36 9.95 1.76 -31.20
CA ASP A 36 11.30 2.31 -31.33
C ASP A 36 12.37 1.22 -31.20
N SER A 37 12.22 0.31 -30.24
CA SER A 37 13.13 -0.82 -30.04
C SER A 37 13.08 -1.80 -31.23
N MET A 38 11.89 -2.05 -31.79
CA MET A 38 11.72 -2.93 -32.95
C MET A 38 12.37 -2.38 -34.23
N ILE A 39 12.26 -1.07 -34.47
CA ILE A 39 12.88 -0.39 -35.61
C ILE A 39 14.41 -0.41 -35.45
N LYS A 40 14.93 -0.08 -34.26
CA LYS A 40 16.37 -0.11 -33.96
C LYS A 40 16.97 -1.51 -33.90
N GLY A 41 16.12 -2.54 -33.92
CA GLY A 41 16.53 -3.92 -33.86
C GLY A 41 16.98 -4.42 -32.49
N TYR A 42 16.59 -3.72 -31.42
CA TYR A 42 16.90 -4.13 -30.06
C TYR A 42 16.03 -5.29 -29.58
N PRO A 43 16.51 -6.11 -28.62
CA PRO A 43 15.71 -7.17 -28.02
C PRO A 43 14.48 -6.61 -27.30
N THR A 44 13.31 -7.22 -27.54
CA THR A 44 12.03 -6.82 -26.95
C THR A 44 11.44 -7.87 -26.00
N GLY A 45 12.31 -8.74 -25.47
CA GLY A 45 11.97 -9.85 -24.57
C GLY A 45 11.39 -11.08 -25.28
N THR A 46 10.98 -12.09 -24.51
CA THR A 46 10.40 -13.35 -24.99
C THR A 46 8.87 -13.37 -24.81
N ILE A 47 8.16 -14.28 -25.44
CA ILE A 47 6.77 -14.65 -25.08
C ILE A 47 6.76 -16.02 -24.43
N LEU A 48 5.87 -16.23 -23.47
CA LEU A 48 5.62 -17.54 -22.88
C LEU A 48 4.27 -18.04 -23.38
N THR A 49 4.25 -19.22 -23.98
CA THR A 49 3.04 -19.87 -24.47
C THR A 49 2.83 -21.22 -23.79
N TRP A 50 1.59 -21.67 -23.73
CA TRP A 50 1.23 -22.99 -23.21
C TRP A 50 0.25 -23.65 -24.17
N ASP A 51 0.62 -24.80 -24.72
CA ASP A 51 -0.30 -25.61 -25.52
C ASP A 51 -1.10 -26.51 -24.58
N THR A 52 -2.43 -26.55 -24.70
CA THR A 52 -3.29 -27.35 -23.81
C THR A 52 -4.60 -27.78 -24.48
N ASN A 53 -5.11 -28.95 -24.11
CA ASN A 53 -6.44 -29.45 -24.48
C ASN A 53 -7.49 -29.21 -23.37
N GLN A 54 -7.06 -28.66 -22.24
CA GLN A 54 -7.91 -28.28 -21.12
C GLN A 54 -7.58 -26.84 -20.73
N PRO A 55 -7.92 -25.88 -21.59
CA PRO A 55 -7.63 -24.49 -21.30
C PRO A 55 -8.45 -23.99 -20.11
N PRO A 56 -7.92 -23.03 -19.33
CA PRO A 56 -8.71 -22.22 -18.42
C PRO A 56 -9.75 -21.42 -19.20
N GLU A 57 -10.61 -20.73 -18.45
CA GLU A 57 -11.47 -19.70 -19.02
C GLU A 57 -10.63 -18.69 -19.84
N LEU A 58 -11.12 -18.36 -21.04
CA LEU A 58 -10.44 -17.51 -22.01
C LEU A 58 -11.02 -16.10 -21.95
N LYS A 59 -10.21 -15.09 -22.24
CA LYS A 59 -10.69 -13.72 -22.43
C LYS A 59 -11.49 -13.58 -23.72
N GLY A 60 -12.45 -12.64 -23.69
CA GLY A 60 -13.35 -12.35 -24.80
C GLY A 60 -14.53 -13.32 -24.85
N GLY A 61 -15.30 -13.26 -25.93
CA GLY A 61 -16.51 -14.06 -26.10
C GLY A 61 -16.27 -15.49 -26.61
N HIS A 62 -15.02 -15.95 -26.71
CA HIS A 62 -14.74 -17.27 -27.26
C HIS A 62 -14.85 -18.36 -26.20
N VAL A 63 -15.70 -19.35 -26.46
CA VAL A 63 -15.81 -20.56 -25.65
C VAL A 63 -15.06 -21.68 -26.36
N TYR A 64 -14.11 -22.30 -25.66
CA TYR A 64 -13.32 -23.40 -26.18
C TYR A 64 -14.20 -24.61 -26.51
N ASP A 65 -14.00 -25.19 -27.69
CA ASP A 65 -14.61 -26.45 -28.11
C ASP A 65 -13.56 -27.57 -28.07
N PRO A 66 -13.76 -28.64 -27.27
CA PRO A 66 -12.85 -29.79 -27.20
C PRO A 66 -12.52 -30.42 -28.56
N LEU A 67 -13.39 -30.27 -29.58
CA LEU A 67 -13.13 -30.76 -30.94
C LEU A 67 -11.98 -30.03 -31.66
N GLN A 68 -11.60 -28.83 -31.19
CA GLN A 68 -10.47 -28.06 -31.74
C GLN A 68 -9.11 -28.67 -31.38
N GLY A 69 -9.06 -29.60 -30.43
CA GLY A 69 -7.82 -30.19 -29.96
C GLY A 69 -7.00 -29.20 -29.11
N ALA A 70 -5.67 -29.37 -29.09
CA ALA A 70 -4.80 -28.51 -28.31
C ALA A 70 -4.76 -27.09 -28.88
N ILE A 71 -5.06 -26.09 -28.04
CA ILE A 71 -4.95 -24.68 -28.38
C ILE A 71 -3.73 -24.06 -27.70
N LYS A 72 -3.25 -22.93 -28.23
CA LYS A 72 -2.12 -22.19 -27.66
C LYS A 72 -2.62 -21.03 -26.81
N ILE A 73 -2.09 -20.92 -25.60
CA ILE A 73 -2.40 -19.86 -24.64
C ILE A 73 -1.17 -18.97 -24.47
N LEU A 74 -1.36 -17.66 -24.56
CA LEU A 74 -0.34 -16.66 -24.29
C LEU A 74 -0.31 -16.37 -22.78
N LEU A 75 0.73 -16.87 -22.10
CA LEU A 75 0.93 -16.68 -20.66
C LEU A 75 1.78 -15.44 -20.35
N ASP A 76 2.78 -15.10 -21.16
CA ASP A 76 3.53 -13.84 -21.00
C ASP A 76 3.76 -13.17 -22.36
N GLY A 77 3.86 -11.84 -22.35
CA GLY A 77 3.98 -11.01 -23.55
C GLY A 77 2.66 -10.45 -24.04
N GLN A 78 1.56 -10.68 -23.30
CA GLN A 78 0.22 -10.20 -23.60
C GLN A 78 0.19 -8.70 -23.96
N GLN A 79 0.79 -7.83 -23.13
CA GLN A 79 0.76 -6.38 -23.37
C GLN A 79 1.52 -5.97 -24.65
N ARG A 80 2.64 -6.65 -24.96
CA ARG A 80 3.43 -6.43 -26.18
C ARG A 80 2.67 -6.87 -27.41
N VAL A 81 2.12 -8.10 -27.39
CA VAL A 81 1.33 -8.66 -28.49
C VAL A 81 0.07 -7.83 -28.74
N THR A 82 -0.64 -7.42 -27.67
CA THR A 82 -1.83 -6.56 -27.76
C THR A 82 -1.50 -5.21 -28.40
N THR A 83 -0.39 -4.58 -27.98
CA THR A 83 0.08 -3.30 -28.55
C THR A 83 0.39 -3.42 -30.04
N LEU A 84 1.11 -4.48 -30.42
CA LEU A 84 1.42 -4.76 -31.82
C LEU A 84 0.17 -5.02 -32.63
N TYR A 85 -0.78 -5.79 -32.10
CA TYR A 85 -2.07 -6.02 -32.74
C TYR A 85 -2.80 -4.71 -33.02
N MET A 86 -2.96 -3.85 -32.01
CA MET A 86 -3.66 -2.56 -32.15
C MET A 86 -2.96 -1.63 -33.15
N LEU A 87 -1.64 -1.55 -33.15
CA LEU A 87 -0.89 -0.67 -34.05
C LEU A 87 -0.82 -1.18 -35.49
N ILE A 88 -0.73 -2.51 -35.67
CA ILE A 88 -0.57 -3.14 -36.99
C ILE A 88 -1.92 -3.35 -37.67
N ARG A 89 -2.92 -3.85 -36.95
CA ARG A 89 -4.27 -4.09 -37.48
C ARG A 89 -5.15 -2.83 -37.44
N GLY A 90 -4.89 -1.89 -36.53
CA GLY A 90 -5.74 -0.70 -36.33
C GLY A 90 -7.00 -0.96 -35.50
N GLU A 91 -7.22 -2.21 -35.07
CA GLU A 91 -8.43 -2.67 -34.40
C GLU A 91 -8.11 -3.21 -33.00
N LEU A 92 -9.14 -3.35 -32.15
CA LEU A 92 -8.99 -4.01 -30.86
C LEU A 92 -8.90 -5.53 -31.09
N PRO A 93 -8.01 -6.25 -30.38
CA PRO A 93 -7.99 -7.70 -30.46
C PRO A 93 -9.30 -8.31 -29.92
N PRO A 94 -9.68 -9.52 -30.38
CA PRO A 94 -10.95 -10.15 -30.04
C PRO A 94 -11.14 -10.49 -28.56
N TYR A 95 -10.09 -10.38 -27.74
CA TYR A 95 -10.07 -10.66 -26.31
C TYR A 95 -10.10 -9.40 -25.42
N TYR A 96 -10.31 -8.20 -25.99
CA TYR A 96 -10.46 -6.96 -25.23
C TYR A 96 -11.62 -6.08 -25.73
N THR A 97 -12.30 -5.43 -24.79
CA THR A 97 -13.18 -4.28 -25.07
C THR A 97 -12.49 -2.96 -24.73
N LEU A 98 -13.11 -1.83 -25.11
CA LEU A 98 -12.53 -0.51 -24.84
C LEU A 98 -12.48 -0.21 -23.33
N GLU A 99 -13.43 -0.74 -22.55
CA GLU A 99 -13.49 -0.58 -21.10
C GLU A 99 -12.33 -1.32 -20.39
N GLU A 100 -11.76 -2.34 -21.02
CA GLU A 100 -10.66 -3.15 -20.50
C GLU A 100 -9.27 -2.62 -20.91
N ILE A 101 -9.24 -1.45 -21.56
CA ILE A 101 -8.03 -0.79 -22.04
C ILE A 101 -7.85 0.53 -21.27
N THR A 102 -6.78 0.61 -20.49
CA THR A 102 -6.49 1.80 -19.67
C THR A 102 -6.23 3.04 -20.54
N GLU A 103 -5.50 2.86 -21.64
CA GLU A 103 -5.21 3.92 -22.61
C GLU A 103 -5.09 3.32 -24.02
N ASP A 104 -5.84 3.85 -24.98
CA ASP A 104 -5.75 3.42 -26.38
C ASP A 104 -4.44 3.91 -27.00
N THR A 105 -3.58 2.97 -27.39
CA THR A 105 -2.24 3.24 -27.94
C THR A 105 -2.21 3.34 -29.46
N ARG A 106 -3.37 3.28 -30.14
CA ARG A 106 -3.44 3.50 -31.60
C ARG A 106 -3.09 4.94 -31.96
N GLY A 107 -2.79 5.18 -33.24
CA GLY A 107 -2.48 6.52 -33.75
C GLY A 107 -1.04 6.98 -33.51
N LEU A 108 -0.10 6.03 -33.46
CA LEU A 108 1.33 6.32 -33.40
C LEU A 108 1.85 6.67 -34.80
N HIS A 109 2.61 7.74 -34.91
CA HIS A 109 3.17 8.25 -36.16
C HIS A 109 4.69 8.19 -36.14
N ILE A 110 5.29 8.00 -37.31
CA ILE A 110 6.73 8.09 -37.52
C ILE A 110 7.03 9.21 -38.53
N ASN A 111 8.06 9.99 -38.25
CA ASN A 111 8.66 10.86 -39.24
C ASN A 111 9.60 10.03 -40.12
N VAL A 112 9.30 9.90 -41.40
CA VAL A 112 10.03 8.98 -42.30
C VAL A 112 11.42 9.47 -42.69
N GLU A 113 11.80 10.69 -42.31
CA GLU A 113 13.11 11.29 -42.55
C GLU A 113 13.97 11.34 -41.28
N THR A 114 13.38 11.59 -40.10
CA THR A 114 14.13 11.66 -38.83
C THR A 114 14.03 10.38 -38.00
N ARG A 115 13.11 9.47 -38.35
CA ARG A 115 12.69 8.29 -37.57
C ARG A 115 12.16 8.62 -36.18
N GLU A 116 11.81 9.88 -35.92
CA GLU A 116 11.15 10.28 -34.68
C GLU A 116 9.75 9.67 -34.63
N ILE A 117 9.40 9.03 -33.51
CA ILE A 117 8.09 8.42 -33.30
C ILE A 117 7.33 9.25 -32.29
N GLU A 118 6.13 9.70 -32.63
CA GLU A 118 5.29 10.51 -31.75
C GLU A 118 3.80 10.21 -31.97
N TYR A 119 2.99 10.46 -30.93
CA TYR A 119 1.54 10.52 -31.12
C TYR A 119 1.16 11.82 -31.81
N TYR A 120 0.01 11.81 -32.49
CA TYR A 120 -0.47 12.93 -33.27
C TYR A 120 -0.43 14.27 -32.50
N GLN A 121 0.13 15.29 -33.14
CA GLN A 121 0.16 16.68 -32.68
C GLN A 121 -0.19 17.59 -33.85
N ARG A 122 -0.81 18.75 -33.59
CA ARG A 122 -1.22 19.70 -34.64
C ARG A 122 -0.11 20.09 -35.62
N ARG A 123 1.15 20.12 -35.17
CA ARG A 123 2.33 20.39 -36.02
C ARG A 123 2.51 19.40 -37.18
N MET A 124 1.89 18.22 -37.08
CA MET A 124 2.00 17.14 -38.08
C MET A 124 1.01 17.32 -39.25
N GLU A 125 -0.02 18.17 -39.13
CA GLU A 125 -1.04 18.35 -40.19
C GLU A 125 -0.45 18.88 -41.50
N SER A 126 0.53 19.77 -41.41
CA SER A 126 1.16 20.41 -42.55
C SER A 126 2.41 19.70 -43.05
N ASP A 127 2.87 18.66 -42.35
CA ASP A 127 4.15 18.00 -42.65
C ASP A 127 3.93 16.56 -43.14
N PRO A 128 4.03 16.32 -44.47
CA PRO A 128 3.73 15.02 -45.07
C PRO A 128 4.70 13.91 -44.66
N ARG A 129 5.81 14.24 -43.99
CA ARG A 129 6.78 13.25 -43.49
C ARG A 129 6.27 12.47 -42.29
N TRP A 130 5.25 12.98 -41.59
CA TRP A 130 4.62 12.26 -40.48
C TRP A 130 3.58 11.28 -41.01
N VAL A 131 3.86 9.99 -40.86
CA VAL A 131 3.01 8.92 -41.38
C VAL A 131 2.51 8.05 -40.23
N ASN A 132 1.21 7.75 -40.24
CA ASN A 132 0.62 6.84 -39.28
C ASN A 132 1.16 5.42 -39.50
N LEU A 133 1.69 4.78 -38.46
CA LEU A 133 2.29 3.44 -38.59
C LEU A 133 1.30 2.39 -39.10
N THR A 134 0.03 2.44 -38.66
CA THR A 134 -1.02 1.52 -39.12
C THR A 134 -1.18 1.59 -40.65
N SER A 135 -1.14 2.79 -41.22
CA SER A 135 -1.24 2.98 -42.68
C SER A 135 -0.03 2.43 -43.46
N ILE A 136 1.14 2.35 -42.82
CA ILE A 136 2.35 1.72 -43.38
C ILE A 136 2.19 0.20 -43.37
N PHE A 137 1.70 -0.36 -42.26
CA PHE A 137 1.48 -1.81 -42.11
C PHE A 137 0.37 -2.35 -43.03
N SER A 138 -0.74 -1.61 -43.16
CA SER A 138 -1.85 -1.94 -44.06
C SER A 138 -1.53 -1.70 -45.55
N LYS A 139 -0.38 -1.06 -45.85
CA LYS A 139 0.06 -0.66 -47.19
C LYS A 139 -0.88 0.34 -47.87
N GLU A 140 -1.70 1.06 -47.11
CA GLU A 140 -2.53 2.18 -47.58
C GLU A 140 -1.68 3.39 -47.98
N LYS A 141 -0.64 3.68 -47.20
CA LYS A 141 0.40 4.66 -47.53
C LYS A 141 1.70 3.93 -47.87
N ARG A 142 2.32 4.30 -48.99
CA ARG A 142 3.64 3.81 -49.41
C ARG A 142 4.63 4.95 -49.50
N ALA A 143 5.93 4.64 -49.51
CA ALA A 143 7.00 5.62 -49.65
C ALA A 143 6.75 6.57 -50.82
N ARG A 144 6.42 6.04 -52.01
CA ARG A 144 6.09 6.84 -53.21
C ARG A 144 4.98 7.88 -53.01
N ASP A 145 4.00 7.61 -52.15
CA ASP A 145 2.88 8.52 -51.90
C ASP A 145 3.37 9.71 -51.07
N VAL A 146 4.22 9.45 -50.07
CA VAL A 146 4.87 10.50 -49.26
C VAL A 146 5.83 11.33 -50.10
N LEU A 147 6.64 10.70 -50.96
CA LEU A 147 7.54 11.41 -51.88
C LEU A 147 6.76 12.34 -52.81
N LYS A 148 5.59 11.90 -53.30
CA LYS A 148 4.69 12.74 -54.10
C LYS A 148 4.15 13.92 -53.30
N ASP A 149 3.75 13.70 -52.04
CA ASP A 149 3.23 14.75 -51.16
C ASP A 149 4.31 15.80 -50.83
N ILE A 150 5.56 15.39 -50.57
CA ILE A 150 6.69 16.29 -50.33
C ILE A 150 7.00 17.16 -51.57
N ARG A 151 7.05 16.53 -52.75
CA ARG A 151 7.23 17.27 -54.02
C ARG A 151 6.08 18.22 -54.29
N GLY A 152 4.84 17.81 -54.00
CA GLY A 152 3.64 18.65 -54.10
C GLY A 152 3.65 19.86 -53.17
N ALA A 153 4.35 19.77 -52.03
CA ALA A 153 4.59 20.88 -51.11
C ALA A 153 5.74 21.81 -51.57
N GLY A 154 6.34 21.58 -52.74
CA GLY A 154 7.37 22.44 -53.33
C GLY A 154 8.80 22.15 -52.87
N ARG A 155 9.05 21.04 -52.19
CA ARG A 155 10.41 20.60 -51.81
C ARG A 155 10.93 19.57 -52.82
N GLU A 156 12.07 19.87 -53.45
CA GLU A 156 12.83 18.87 -54.18
C GLU A 156 13.59 17.96 -53.19
N LEU A 157 13.64 16.66 -53.51
CA LEU A 157 14.33 15.65 -52.72
C LEU A 157 15.53 15.12 -53.52
N LEU A 158 16.65 14.94 -52.83
CA LEU A 158 17.79 14.22 -53.36
C LEU A 158 17.49 12.72 -53.37
N ARG A 159 18.11 11.98 -54.29
CA ARG A 159 17.97 10.52 -54.38
C ARG A 159 18.25 9.82 -53.05
N GLU A 160 19.25 10.27 -52.31
CA GLU A 160 19.59 9.73 -50.98
C GLU A 160 18.46 9.90 -49.95
N GLU A 161 17.73 11.02 -50.02
CA GLU A 161 16.57 11.26 -49.14
C GLU A 161 15.39 10.36 -49.53
N GLU A 162 15.19 10.11 -50.84
CA GLU A 162 14.17 9.18 -51.33
C GLU A 162 14.46 7.74 -50.90
N ASP A 163 15.72 7.30 -51.07
CA ASP A 163 16.19 5.98 -50.66
C ASP A 163 16.03 5.82 -49.13
N TYR A 164 16.37 6.84 -48.33
CA TYR A 164 16.22 6.81 -46.87
C TYR A 164 14.75 6.69 -46.41
N ILE A 165 13.83 7.37 -47.10
CA ILE A 165 12.40 7.25 -46.82
C ILE A 165 11.93 5.83 -47.14
N ASP A 166 12.31 5.27 -48.30
CA ASP A 166 11.95 3.89 -48.67
C ASP A 166 12.52 2.85 -47.70
N ASP A 167 13.76 3.02 -47.26
CA ASP A 167 14.41 2.20 -46.23
C ASP A 167 13.63 2.27 -44.91
N THR A 168 13.19 3.46 -44.51
CA THR A 168 12.41 3.64 -43.27
C THR A 168 11.06 2.94 -43.36
N PHE A 169 10.37 2.99 -44.51
CA PHE A 169 9.15 2.21 -44.75
C PHE A 169 9.42 0.71 -44.67
N SER A 170 10.52 0.25 -45.28
CA SER A 170 10.93 -1.15 -45.28
C SER A 170 11.25 -1.66 -43.87
N GLU A 171 12.00 -0.89 -43.07
CA GLU A 171 12.31 -1.19 -41.67
C GLU A 171 11.05 -1.34 -40.81
N VAL A 172 10.09 -0.42 -40.96
CA VAL A 172 8.80 -0.51 -40.25
C VAL A 172 8.05 -1.76 -40.67
N GLN A 173 7.95 -2.06 -41.97
CA GLN A 173 7.25 -3.25 -42.45
C GLN A 173 7.93 -4.55 -42.01
N ASN A 174 9.27 -4.56 -41.93
CA ASN A 174 10.07 -5.69 -41.48
C ASN A 174 9.80 -6.08 -40.02
N ILE A 175 9.18 -5.21 -39.22
CA ILE A 175 8.71 -5.57 -37.87
C ILE A 175 7.85 -6.83 -37.92
N LEU A 176 6.97 -6.98 -38.92
CA LEU A 176 6.11 -8.17 -39.07
C LEU A 176 6.89 -9.48 -39.19
N ASP A 177 8.10 -9.43 -39.75
CA ASP A 177 8.96 -10.58 -39.99
C ASP A 177 9.97 -10.84 -38.87
N ARG A 178 10.01 -9.98 -37.84
CA ARG A 178 10.84 -10.18 -36.65
C ARG A 178 10.31 -11.33 -35.80
N ASP A 179 11.24 -12.05 -35.18
CA ASP A 179 10.93 -13.08 -34.19
C ASP A 179 10.72 -12.49 -32.80
N PHE A 180 9.59 -12.85 -32.19
CA PHE A 180 9.52 -12.94 -30.73
C PHE A 180 10.04 -14.32 -30.31
N PRO A 181 11.12 -14.38 -29.51
CA PRO A 181 11.56 -15.64 -28.95
C PRO A 181 10.43 -16.26 -28.11
N GLU A 182 10.03 -17.48 -28.45
CA GLU A 182 8.94 -18.19 -27.79
C GLU A 182 9.52 -19.21 -26.82
N GLN A 183 9.05 -19.17 -25.57
CA GLN A 183 9.21 -20.23 -24.59
C GLN A 183 7.87 -20.97 -24.50
N ASN A 184 7.89 -22.29 -24.62
CA ASN A 184 6.67 -23.09 -24.71
C ASN A 184 6.57 -24.05 -23.52
N ILE A 185 5.44 -24.01 -22.83
CA ILE A 185 5.05 -24.99 -21.82
C ILE A 185 4.31 -26.14 -22.54
N PRO A 186 4.73 -27.40 -22.30
CA PRO A 186 4.14 -28.55 -22.98
C PRO A 186 2.73 -28.88 -22.50
N ILE A 187 1.97 -29.60 -23.32
CA ILE A 187 0.57 -30.02 -23.10
C ILE A 187 0.35 -30.80 -21.79
N LYS A 188 1.39 -31.49 -21.29
CA LYS A 188 1.31 -32.24 -20.03
C LYS A 188 1.24 -31.36 -18.78
N ALA A 189 1.55 -30.07 -18.88
CA ALA A 189 1.49 -29.17 -17.74
C ALA A 189 0.03 -28.90 -17.34
N SER A 190 -0.23 -28.95 -16.04
CA SER A 190 -1.51 -28.58 -15.45
C SER A 190 -1.71 -27.05 -15.45
N LEU A 191 -2.96 -26.61 -15.30
CA LEU A 191 -3.29 -25.19 -15.13
C LEU A 191 -2.51 -24.54 -13.99
N ARG A 192 -2.36 -25.25 -12.87
CA ARG A 192 -1.58 -24.76 -11.72
C ARG A 192 -0.12 -24.54 -12.08
N GLU A 193 0.53 -25.52 -12.71
CA GLU A 193 1.91 -25.39 -13.16
C GLU A 193 2.08 -24.26 -14.17
N ALA A 194 1.11 -24.08 -15.07
CA ALA A 194 1.12 -22.96 -16.02
C ALA A 194 1.04 -21.59 -15.32
N ILE A 195 0.21 -21.45 -14.27
CA ILE A 195 0.14 -20.23 -13.46
C ILE A 195 1.43 -20.03 -12.64
N ASP A 196 2.01 -21.08 -12.09
CA ASP A 196 3.26 -21.02 -11.32
C ASP A 196 4.46 -20.66 -12.21
N ILE A 197 4.55 -21.22 -13.42
CA ILE A 197 5.59 -20.84 -14.40
C ILE A 197 5.37 -19.41 -14.87
N PHE A 198 4.12 -19.01 -15.11
CA PHE A 198 3.78 -17.63 -15.39
C PHE A 198 4.27 -16.69 -14.28
N TYR A 199 4.06 -17.04 -13.01
CA TYR A 199 4.56 -16.30 -11.86
C TYR A 199 6.09 -16.11 -11.90
N ILE A 200 6.84 -17.20 -12.14
CA ILE A 200 8.31 -17.16 -12.20
C ILE A 200 8.81 -16.25 -13.33
N VAL A 201 8.18 -16.32 -14.50
CA VAL A 201 8.61 -15.56 -15.69
C VAL A 201 8.17 -14.08 -15.62
N ASN A 202 7.02 -13.78 -15.00
CA ASN A 202 6.48 -12.42 -14.93
C ASN A 202 7.32 -11.47 -14.03
N ALA A 203 8.16 -12.01 -13.14
CA ALA A 203 9.03 -11.22 -12.25
C ALA A 203 9.99 -10.26 -12.98
N GLY A 204 10.28 -10.49 -14.27
CA GLY A 204 11.13 -9.61 -15.08
C GLY A 204 10.41 -8.49 -15.85
N GLY A 205 9.07 -8.46 -15.87
CA GLY A 205 8.25 -7.51 -16.64
C GLY A 205 7.64 -6.37 -15.82
N VAL A 206 6.50 -5.81 -16.27
CA VAL A 206 5.64 -5.01 -15.36
C VAL A 206 5.00 -5.99 -14.39
N ALA A 207 5.64 -6.20 -13.24
CA ALA A 207 5.24 -7.20 -12.27
C ALA A 207 3.75 -7.07 -11.93
N LEU A 208 3.09 -8.22 -11.80
CA LEU A 208 1.80 -8.30 -11.13
C LEU A 208 1.96 -7.97 -9.65
N THR A 209 0.93 -7.36 -9.04
CA THR A 209 0.91 -7.24 -7.57
C THR A 209 0.70 -8.62 -6.94
N ASP A 210 1.14 -8.80 -5.69
CA ASP A 210 0.89 -10.07 -4.95
C ASP A 210 -0.61 -10.41 -4.86
N ALA A 211 -1.47 -9.38 -4.83
CA ALA A 211 -2.91 -9.54 -4.87
C ALA A 211 -3.42 -9.98 -6.26
N GLU A 212 -2.89 -9.42 -7.35
CA GLU A 212 -3.20 -9.86 -8.71
C GLU A 212 -2.78 -11.34 -8.93
N LEU A 213 -1.65 -11.73 -8.34
CA LEU A 213 -1.16 -13.12 -8.38
C LEU A 213 -2.06 -14.07 -7.59
N ALA A 214 -2.43 -13.70 -6.37
CA ALA A 214 -3.39 -14.49 -5.59
C ALA A 214 -4.73 -14.62 -6.31
N LEU A 215 -5.22 -13.56 -6.97
CA LEU A 215 -6.44 -13.65 -7.78
C LEU A 215 -6.29 -14.61 -8.97
N ALA A 216 -5.12 -14.63 -9.63
CA ALA A 216 -4.87 -15.57 -10.71
C ALA A 216 -4.90 -17.03 -10.22
N GLN A 217 -4.33 -17.30 -9.04
CA GLN A 217 -4.40 -18.62 -8.40
C GLN A 217 -5.82 -18.99 -7.98
N ILE A 218 -6.58 -18.06 -7.38
CA ILE A 218 -8.01 -18.24 -7.05
C ILE A 218 -8.80 -18.62 -8.31
N SER A 219 -8.52 -17.94 -9.43
CA SER A 219 -9.18 -18.22 -10.71
C SER A 219 -8.87 -19.62 -11.26
N GLY A 220 -7.76 -20.23 -10.83
CA GLY A 220 -7.40 -21.60 -11.21
C GLY A 220 -8.36 -22.67 -10.68
N TYR A 221 -8.93 -22.48 -9.47
CA TYR A 221 -9.88 -23.42 -8.85
C TYR A 221 -11.31 -22.86 -8.70
N TRP A 222 -11.49 -21.54 -8.88
CA TRP A 222 -12.77 -20.88 -9.00
C TRP A 222 -12.77 -19.92 -10.20
N PRO A 223 -13.04 -20.43 -11.42
CA PRO A 223 -12.96 -19.64 -12.65
C PRO A 223 -13.79 -18.35 -12.61
N GLN A 224 -15.00 -18.42 -12.04
CA GLN A 224 -15.94 -17.29 -11.97
C GLN A 224 -15.58 -16.22 -10.91
N ALA A 225 -14.51 -16.40 -10.14
CA ALA A 225 -14.14 -15.48 -9.05
C ALA A 225 -13.98 -14.04 -9.55
N ARG A 226 -13.26 -13.86 -10.67
CA ARG A 226 -12.96 -12.54 -11.24
C ARG A 226 -14.23 -11.81 -11.67
N GLU A 227 -15.14 -12.52 -12.34
CA GLU A 227 -16.43 -11.97 -12.79
C GLU A 227 -17.30 -11.60 -11.57
N ALA A 228 -17.41 -12.48 -10.58
CA ALA A 228 -18.17 -12.23 -9.36
C ALA A 228 -17.65 -10.98 -8.61
N PHE A 229 -16.32 -10.86 -8.46
CA PHE A 229 -15.71 -9.72 -7.79
C PHE A 229 -15.96 -8.43 -8.58
N LYS A 230 -15.80 -8.44 -9.91
CA LYS A 230 -16.10 -7.30 -10.79
C LYS A 230 -17.56 -6.84 -10.65
N ALA A 231 -18.51 -7.77 -10.69
CA ALA A 231 -19.93 -7.45 -10.57
C ALA A 231 -20.23 -6.68 -9.27
N LYS A 232 -19.67 -7.11 -8.14
CA LYS A 232 -19.83 -6.38 -6.87
C LYS A 232 -19.14 -5.02 -6.89
N LEU A 233 -17.93 -4.93 -7.42
CA LEU A 233 -17.22 -3.67 -7.56
C LEU A 233 -18.01 -2.66 -8.41
N ASP A 234 -18.68 -3.09 -9.47
CA ASP A 234 -19.52 -2.22 -10.29
C ASP A 234 -20.77 -1.72 -9.55
N VAL A 235 -21.37 -2.54 -8.68
CA VAL A 235 -22.47 -2.12 -7.80
C VAL A 235 -22.00 -1.05 -6.81
N LEU A 236 -20.85 -1.26 -6.18
CA LEU A 236 -20.24 -0.27 -5.26
C LEU A 236 -19.85 1.02 -6.00
N LYS A 237 -19.31 0.90 -7.20
CA LYS A 237 -18.91 2.02 -8.08
C LYS A 237 -20.09 2.92 -8.42
N LYS A 238 -21.26 2.34 -8.73
CA LYS A 238 -22.52 3.11 -8.97
C LYS A 238 -22.93 3.96 -7.77
N ASN A 239 -22.46 3.61 -6.58
CA ASN A 239 -22.71 4.29 -5.31
C ASN A 239 -21.55 5.20 -4.87
N GLY A 240 -20.53 5.42 -5.72
CA GLY A 240 -19.36 6.25 -5.45
C GLY A 240 -18.20 5.52 -4.75
N PHE A 241 -18.34 4.22 -4.49
CA PHE A 241 -17.30 3.41 -3.88
C PHE A 241 -16.51 2.65 -4.96
N VAL A 242 -15.49 3.33 -5.51
CA VAL A 242 -14.65 2.79 -6.59
C VAL A 242 -13.44 2.08 -5.98
N PHE A 243 -13.35 0.76 -6.15
CA PHE A 243 -12.22 -0.08 -5.74
C PHE A 243 -11.67 -0.91 -6.91
N LYS A 244 -10.50 -1.52 -6.70
CA LYS A 244 -9.88 -2.47 -7.63
C LYS A 244 -10.03 -3.91 -7.13
N LEU A 245 -9.76 -4.88 -7.99
CA LEU A 245 -9.78 -6.30 -7.64
C LEU A 245 -8.85 -6.62 -6.45
N ASP A 246 -7.69 -5.98 -6.37
CA ASP A 246 -6.74 -6.13 -5.26
C ASP A 246 -7.40 -5.91 -3.90
N PHE A 247 -8.32 -4.94 -3.80
CA PHE A 247 -9.04 -4.65 -2.55
C PHE A 247 -9.85 -5.86 -2.06
N ILE A 248 -10.49 -6.61 -2.97
CA ILE A 248 -11.25 -7.80 -2.64
C ILE A 248 -10.31 -8.93 -2.17
N VAL A 249 -9.15 -9.08 -2.81
CA VAL A 249 -8.16 -10.08 -2.41
C VAL A 249 -7.61 -9.79 -1.01
N TYR A 250 -7.28 -8.52 -0.71
CA TYR A 250 -6.92 -8.11 0.65
C TYR A 250 -8.05 -8.34 1.66
N ALA A 251 -9.31 -8.10 1.27
CA ALA A 251 -10.45 -8.36 2.15
C ALA A 251 -10.60 -9.87 2.44
N LEU A 252 -10.42 -10.73 1.42
CA LEU A 252 -10.44 -12.19 1.58
C LEU A 252 -9.30 -12.68 2.48
N LEU A 253 -8.07 -12.19 2.27
CA LEU A 253 -6.92 -12.54 3.12
C LEU A 253 -7.18 -12.11 4.58
N ALA A 254 -7.74 -10.91 4.76
CA ALA A 254 -8.03 -10.37 6.08
C ALA A 254 -9.09 -11.19 6.84
N VAL A 255 -10.20 -11.56 6.19
CA VAL A 255 -11.28 -12.31 6.86
C VAL A 255 -10.95 -13.78 7.09
N LEU A 256 -10.15 -14.40 6.21
CA LEU A 256 -9.80 -15.82 6.33
C LEU A 256 -8.59 -16.07 7.22
N HIS A 257 -7.62 -15.17 7.21
CA HIS A 257 -6.30 -15.40 7.82
C HIS A 257 -5.83 -14.27 8.74
N GLN A 258 -6.64 -13.23 8.94
CA GLN A 258 -6.30 -12.09 9.81
C GLN A 258 -4.94 -11.47 9.45
N GLY A 259 -4.62 -11.44 8.14
CA GLY A 259 -3.33 -11.00 7.62
C GLY A 259 -3.46 -10.13 6.37
N GLY A 260 -2.35 -9.47 6.05
CA GLY A 260 -2.19 -8.54 4.94
C GLY A 260 -0.98 -8.81 4.05
N SER A 261 -0.02 -9.66 4.43
CA SER A 261 1.19 -9.91 3.62
C SER A 261 1.26 -11.25 2.91
N ASP A 262 0.91 -12.35 3.57
CA ASP A 262 1.14 -13.69 3.03
C ASP A 262 0.02 -14.16 2.08
N MET A 263 -0.01 -13.58 0.88
CA MET A 263 -0.99 -13.89 -0.18
C MET A 263 -1.00 -15.38 -0.59
N ARG A 264 0.12 -16.09 -0.35
CA ARG A 264 0.25 -17.53 -0.63
C ARG A 264 -0.76 -18.38 0.12
N LYS A 265 -1.27 -17.90 1.26
CA LYS A 265 -2.32 -18.58 2.02
C LYS A 265 -3.59 -18.79 1.20
N LEU A 266 -3.84 -17.97 0.17
CA LEU A 266 -4.99 -18.09 -0.73
C LEU A 266 -4.72 -18.98 -1.97
N HIS A 267 -3.50 -19.45 -2.20
CA HIS A 267 -3.15 -20.13 -3.47
C HIS A 267 -3.66 -21.56 -3.58
N SER A 268 -3.82 -22.28 -2.46
CA SER A 268 -4.21 -23.70 -2.48
C SER A 268 -5.69 -23.86 -2.87
N ALA A 269 -5.98 -24.87 -3.70
CA ALA A 269 -7.34 -25.24 -4.09
C ALA A 269 -8.20 -25.71 -2.89
N GLU A 270 -7.56 -26.14 -1.79
CA GLU A 270 -8.25 -26.45 -0.53
C GLU A 270 -9.00 -25.24 0.04
N ASN A 271 -8.62 -24.02 -0.32
CA ASN A 271 -9.31 -22.81 0.10
C ASN A 271 -10.61 -22.54 -0.65
N ASN A 272 -10.93 -23.28 -1.72
CA ASN A 272 -12.04 -22.96 -2.62
C ASN A 272 -13.38 -22.82 -1.88
N GLU A 273 -13.70 -23.76 -0.99
CA GLU A 273 -14.94 -23.70 -0.21
C GLU A 273 -14.95 -22.50 0.75
N ASN A 274 -13.89 -22.34 1.55
CA ASN A 274 -13.74 -21.23 2.50
C ASN A 274 -13.82 -19.85 1.83
N ILE A 275 -13.18 -19.68 0.67
CA ILE A 275 -13.21 -18.44 -0.10
C ILE A 275 -14.61 -18.15 -0.62
N ARG A 276 -15.32 -19.16 -1.14
CA ARG A 276 -16.70 -18.97 -1.63
C ARG A 276 -17.66 -18.61 -0.50
N GLU A 277 -17.51 -19.23 0.67
CA GLU A 277 -18.31 -18.90 1.85
C GLU A 277 -18.02 -17.48 2.36
N ALA A 278 -16.75 -17.11 2.47
CA ALA A 278 -16.34 -15.77 2.85
C ALA A 278 -16.83 -14.73 1.84
N TRP A 279 -16.69 -15.01 0.54
CA TRP A 279 -17.19 -14.16 -0.53
C TRP A 279 -18.70 -13.96 -0.44
N LYS A 280 -19.48 -15.03 -0.21
CA LYS A 280 -20.94 -14.93 -0.08
C LYS A 280 -21.37 -13.93 1.00
N LYS A 281 -20.66 -13.88 2.14
CA LYS A 281 -20.92 -12.91 3.21
C LYS A 281 -20.42 -11.51 2.84
N LEU A 282 -19.23 -11.41 2.25
CA LEU A 282 -18.65 -10.13 1.80
C LEU A 282 -19.56 -9.44 0.78
N ASP A 283 -19.96 -10.16 -0.26
CA ASP A 283 -20.83 -9.70 -1.33
C ASP A 283 -22.26 -9.43 -0.86
N GLY A 284 -22.85 -10.38 -0.10
CA GLY A 284 -24.26 -10.31 0.28
C GLY A 284 -24.59 -9.29 1.37
N GLN A 285 -23.61 -8.88 2.18
CA GLN A 285 -23.88 -8.01 3.34
C GLN A 285 -22.73 -7.05 3.68
N VAL A 286 -21.52 -7.56 3.92
CA VAL A 286 -20.48 -6.79 4.63
C VAL A 286 -20.02 -5.56 3.84
N LEU A 287 -19.75 -5.71 2.54
CA LEU A 287 -19.25 -4.59 1.73
C LEU A 287 -20.28 -3.47 1.59
N ASP A 288 -21.57 -3.81 1.47
CA ASP A 288 -22.65 -2.81 1.41
C ASP A 288 -22.85 -2.13 2.77
N TYR A 289 -22.77 -2.90 3.85
CA TYR A 289 -22.84 -2.37 5.21
C TYR A 289 -21.72 -1.35 5.46
N VAL A 290 -20.47 -1.69 5.14
CA VAL A 290 -19.32 -0.78 5.30
C VAL A 290 -19.47 0.46 4.43
N ALA A 291 -19.89 0.33 3.18
CA ALA A 291 -20.14 1.48 2.30
C ALA A 291 -21.22 2.42 2.87
N ASN A 292 -22.33 1.86 3.38
CA ASN A 292 -23.40 2.65 3.99
C ASN A 292 -22.98 3.28 5.32
N LEU A 293 -22.18 2.58 6.12
CA LEU A 293 -21.61 3.10 7.36
C LEU A 293 -20.71 4.30 7.09
N LEU A 294 -19.81 4.20 6.12
CA LEU A 294 -18.92 5.30 5.74
C LEU A 294 -19.71 6.51 5.24
N ARG A 295 -20.77 6.29 4.47
CA ARG A 295 -21.61 7.40 4.00
C ARG A 295 -22.36 8.07 5.14
N THR A 296 -23.02 7.27 5.98
CA THR A 296 -23.96 7.76 7.01
C THR A 296 -23.24 8.31 8.23
N HIS A 297 -22.20 7.63 8.70
CA HIS A 297 -21.50 7.97 9.95
C HIS A 297 -20.16 8.67 9.72
N ALA A 298 -19.50 8.43 8.59
CA ALA A 298 -18.21 9.05 8.27
C ALA A 298 -18.29 10.17 7.21
N PHE A 299 -19.48 10.47 6.66
CA PHE A 299 -19.71 11.49 5.63
C PHE A 299 -18.88 11.30 4.34
N VAL A 300 -18.51 10.05 4.04
CA VAL A 300 -17.76 9.69 2.82
C VAL A 300 -18.75 9.41 1.70
N ASP A 301 -18.78 10.29 0.70
CA ASP A 301 -19.69 10.15 -0.45
C ASP A 301 -19.04 9.44 -1.64
N HIS A 302 -17.71 9.42 -1.70
CA HIS A 302 -16.96 8.86 -2.81
C HIS A 302 -15.53 8.44 -2.39
N THR A 303 -14.96 7.38 -2.99
CA THR A 303 -13.60 6.89 -2.62
C THR A 303 -12.47 7.86 -2.97
N GLN A 304 -12.68 8.80 -3.90
CA GLN A 304 -11.75 9.92 -4.17
C GLN A 304 -11.53 10.84 -2.96
N GLU A 305 -12.39 10.74 -1.93
CA GLU A 305 -12.19 11.46 -0.68
C GLU A 305 -11.23 10.75 0.26
N ILE A 306 -11.01 9.45 0.06
CA ILE A 306 -10.20 8.59 0.91
C ILE A 306 -8.78 8.60 0.37
N ASN A 307 -7.80 8.83 1.25
CA ASN A 307 -6.38 8.83 0.88
C ASN A 307 -5.88 7.39 0.62
N SER A 308 -6.19 6.46 1.54
CA SER A 308 -5.94 5.03 1.32
C SER A 308 -7.19 4.23 1.60
N ILE A 309 -7.73 3.61 0.54
CA ILE A 309 -8.89 2.70 0.61
C ILE A 309 -8.60 1.47 1.46
N TYR A 310 -7.33 1.10 1.66
CA TYR A 310 -6.97 -0.09 2.42
C TYR A 310 -7.18 0.06 3.94
N ALA A 311 -7.39 1.28 4.43
CA ALA A 311 -7.89 1.47 5.80
C ALA A 311 -9.29 0.87 6.01
N LEU A 312 -10.01 0.56 4.94
CA LEU A 312 -11.29 -0.14 5.04
C LEU A 312 -11.13 -1.64 5.28
N ILE A 313 -9.95 -2.23 5.06
CA ILE A 313 -9.73 -3.68 5.24
C ILE A 313 -9.92 -4.11 6.70
N PRO A 314 -9.32 -3.45 7.72
CA PRO A 314 -9.59 -3.79 9.11
C PRO A 314 -11.06 -3.57 9.52
N ILE A 315 -11.72 -2.55 8.94
CA ILE A 315 -13.16 -2.29 9.14
C ILE A 315 -14.00 -3.42 8.56
N VAL A 316 -13.68 -3.87 7.35
CA VAL A 316 -14.35 -5.01 6.69
C VAL A 316 -14.16 -6.28 7.51
N ALA A 317 -12.94 -6.56 7.99
CA ALA A 317 -12.65 -7.72 8.84
C ALA A 317 -13.46 -7.68 10.14
N TYR A 318 -13.48 -6.53 10.83
CA TYR A 318 -14.24 -6.37 12.06
C TYR A 318 -15.76 -6.51 11.85
N CYS A 319 -16.30 -5.89 10.79
CA CYS A 319 -17.73 -6.01 10.45
C CYS A 319 -18.09 -7.45 10.03
N TYR A 320 -17.19 -8.16 9.36
CA TYR A 320 -17.38 -9.56 8.99
C TYR A 320 -17.47 -10.45 10.24
N ASP A 321 -16.55 -10.31 11.19
CA ASP A 321 -16.52 -11.07 12.44
C ASP A 321 -17.77 -10.79 13.31
N LYS A 322 -18.15 -9.52 13.45
CA LYS A 322 -19.35 -9.10 14.20
C LYS A 322 -20.67 -9.35 13.48
N GLY A 323 -20.67 -9.92 12.27
CA GLY A 323 -21.88 -10.13 11.48
C GLY A 323 -22.65 -8.84 11.15
N CYS A 324 -21.93 -7.73 11.01
CA CYS A 324 -22.46 -6.37 10.78
C CYS A 324 -23.45 -5.88 11.85
N ASN A 325 -23.35 -6.38 13.08
CA ASN A 325 -24.16 -5.95 14.20
C ASN A 325 -23.34 -5.13 15.20
N LEU A 326 -22.99 -3.91 14.80
CA LEU A 326 -22.20 -2.98 15.62
C LEU A 326 -23.11 -2.04 16.39
N ASN A 327 -22.73 -1.74 17.64
CA ASN A 327 -23.38 -0.69 18.42
C ASN A 327 -22.82 0.70 18.08
N GLN A 328 -23.52 1.74 18.55
CA GLN A 328 -23.17 3.14 18.26
C GLN A 328 -21.74 3.52 18.71
N ILE A 329 -21.28 3.00 19.85
CA ILE A 329 -19.95 3.31 20.40
C ILE A 329 -18.87 2.68 19.52
N GLU A 330 -19.06 1.42 19.10
CA GLU A 330 -18.14 0.72 18.19
C GLU A 330 -18.02 1.47 16.86
N ILE A 331 -19.16 1.91 16.28
CA ILE A 331 -19.18 2.70 15.04
C ILE A 331 -18.40 4.00 15.22
N GLN A 332 -18.64 4.73 16.32
CA GLN A 332 -17.97 6.01 16.56
C GLN A 332 -16.45 5.86 16.73
N LYS A 333 -16.00 4.85 17.48
CA LYS A 333 -14.56 4.55 17.65
C LYS A 333 -13.90 4.16 16.34
N MET A 334 -14.58 3.32 15.55
CA MET A 334 -14.13 2.92 14.23
C MET A 334 -14.01 4.11 13.26
N VAL A 335 -15.01 5.00 13.22
CA VAL A 335 -14.99 6.21 12.39
C VAL A 335 -13.89 7.17 12.84
N LYS A 336 -13.69 7.33 14.16
CA LYS A 336 -12.59 8.13 14.72
C LYS A 336 -11.23 7.57 14.28
N TRP A 337 -11.01 6.26 14.41
CA TRP A 337 -9.82 5.60 13.90
C TRP A 337 -9.64 5.79 12.40
N PHE A 338 -10.71 5.61 11.61
CA PHE A 338 -10.68 5.81 10.16
C PHE A 338 -10.18 7.21 9.81
N TYR A 339 -10.71 8.26 10.43
CA TYR A 339 -10.24 9.63 10.17
C TYR A 339 -8.76 9.83 10.48
N TYR A 340 -8.29 9.31 11.62
CA TYR A 340 -6.88 9.39 11.97
C TYR A 340 -5.98 8.58 11.03
N SER A 341 -6.41 7.41 10.60
CA SER A 341 -5.66 6.57 9.67
C SER A 341 -5.48 7.25 8.30
N GLN A 342 -6.49 8.01 7.85
CA GLN A 342 -6.43 8.83 6.63
C GLN A 342 -5.50 10.04 6.78
N VAL A 343 -5.73 10.88 7.80
CA VAL A 343 -4.98 12.14 7.97
C VAL A 343 -3.51 11.91 8.32
N ARG A 344 -3.22 10.80 9.02
CA ARG A 344 -1.86 10.39 9.41
C ARG A 344 -1.22 9.40 8.44
N ARG A 345 -1.85 9.13 7.28
CA ARG A 345 -1.27 8.36 6.17
C ARG A 345 -0.83 6.94 6.57
N ARG A 346 -1.58 6.28 7.47
CA ARG A 346 -1.24 4.95 8.03
C ARG A 346 -0.76 3.98 6.94
N TYR A 347 -1.55 3.81 5.88
CA TYR A 347 -1.31 2.82 4.82
C TYR A 347 -0.69 3.37 3.53
N VAL A 348 0.04 4.50 3.58
CA VAL A 348 0.75 5.02 2.40
C VAL A 348 2.03 4.24 2.12
N SER A 349 2.67 3.70 3.16
CA SER A 349 3.85 2.84 3.08
C SER A 349 3.65 1.56 3.88
N GLN A 350 4.39 0.50 3.54
CA GLN A 350 4.37 -0.79 4.25
C GLN A 350 2.96 -1.36 4.42
N LEU A 351 2.13 -1.21 3.38
CA LEU A 351 0.73 -1.65 3.40
C LEU A 351 0.56 -3.09 3.92
N PRO A 352 1.32 -4.10 3.42
CA PRO A 352 1.14 -5.48 3.88
C PRO A 352 1.42 -5.67 5.38
N GLN A 353 2.56 -5.15 5.87
CA GLN A 353 2.98 -5.30 7.26
C GLN A 353 2.05 -4.56 8.23
N LYS A 354 1.59 -3.37 7.84
CA LYS A 354 0.64 -2.61 8.65
C LYS A 354 -0.72 -3.28 8.72
N LEU A 355 -1.16 -3.91 7.63
CA LEU A 355 -2.38 -4.71 7.65
C LEU A 355 -2.21 -5.95 8.54
N ASP A 356 -1.08 -6.66 8.51
CA ASP A 356 -0.84 -7.77 9.44
C ASP A 356 -0.98 -7.34 10.90
N HIS A 357 -0.30 -6.25 11.28
CA HIS A 357 -0.35 -5.73 12.64
C HIS A 357 -1.77 -5.28 13.03
N ASP A 358 -2.41 -4.49 12.19
CA ASP A 358 -3.72 -3.91 12.50
C ASP A 358 -4.83 -4.99 12.51
N LEU A 359 -4.75 -6.01 11.65
CA LEU A 359 -5.71 -7.12 11.62
C LEU A 359 -5.57 -8.05 12.82
N LYS A 360 -4.34 -8.29 13.31
CA LYS A 360 -4.13 -8.99 14.59
C LYS A 360 -4.78 -8.26 15.75
N ILE A 361 -4.63 -6.92 15.81
CA ILE A 361 -5.30 -6.09 16.83
C ILE A 361 -6.82 -6.22 16.72
N VAL A 362 -7.36 -6.14 15.49
CA VAL A 362 -8.80 -6.30 15.25
C VAL A 362 -9.34 -7.65 15.71
N ALA A 363 -8.56 -8.72 15.53
CA ALA A 363 -8.95 -10.07 15.90
C ALA A 363 -8.87 -10.34 17.42
N ASN A 364 -7.85 -9.79 18.09
CA ASN A 364 -7.49 -10.20 19.45
C ASN A 364 -7.88 -9.20 20.54
N SER A 365 -7.94 -7.90 20.21
CA SER A 365 -8.19 -6.88 21.22
C SER A 365 -9.70 -6.72 21.49
N PRO A 366 -10.12 -6.60 22.76
CA PRO A 366 -11.52 -6.30 23.09
C PRO A 366 -11.95 -4.89 22.66
N MET A 367 -10.99 -3.97 22.45
CA MET A 367 -11.23 -2.57 22.07
C MET A 367 -10.33 -2.19 20.88
N PRO A 368 -10.53 -2.83 19.72
CA PRO A 368 -9.53 -2.83 18.66
C PRO A 368 -9.25 -1.43 18.11
N PHE A 369 -10.27 -0.60 17.90
CA PHE A 369 -10.08 0.75 17.37
C PHE A 369 -9.47 1.74 18.37
N ASP A 370 -9.57 1.47 19.69
CA ASP A 370 -8.83 2.26 20.69
C ASP A 370 -7.34 1.91 20.61
N ARG A 371 -7.00 0.60 20.57
CA ARG A 371 -5.61 0.15 20.41
C ARG A 371 -5.00 0.62 19.09
N LEU A 372 -5.73 0.54 17.98
CA LEU A 372 -5.25 1.02 16.68
C LEU A 372 -5.02 2.55 16.66
N LEU A 373 -5.78 3.31 17.46
CA LEU A 373 -5.51 4.74 17.66
C LEU A 373 -4.23 4.96 18.45
N ASP A 374 -3.96 4.14 19.46
CA ASP A 374 -2.72 4.18 20.23
C ASP A 374 -1.50 3.85 19.36
N VAL A 375 -1.59 2.87 18.46
CA VAL A 375 -0.53 2.60 17.46
C VAL A 375 -0.20 3.85 16.64
N ILE A 376 -1.22 4.58 16.15
CA ILE A 376 -1.00 5.83 15.40
C ILE A 376 -0.38 6.92 16.29
N ARG A 377 -0.70 6.95 17.60
CA ARG A 377 -0.10 7.89 18.56
C ARG A 377 1.37 7.57 18.81
N GLU A 378 1.70 6.30 19.01
CA GLU A 378 3.05 5.79 19.25
C GLU A 378 3.98 6.12 18.07
N GLU A 379 3.56 5.82 16.83
CA GLU A 379 4.32 6.14 15.60
C GLU A 379 4.63 7.64 15.45
N ARG A 380 3.88 8.50 16.13
CA ARG A 380 3.99 9.97 16.06
C ARG A 380 4.62 10.61 17.30
N GLY A 381 5.13 9.83 18.24
CA GLY A 381 5.74 10.36 19.46
C GLY A 381 4.72 10.95 20.45
N GLY A 382 3.48 10.43 20.45
CA GLY A 382 2.49 10.65 21.50
C GLY A 382 1.32 11.58 21.14
N SER A 383 1.48 12.53 20.23
CA SER A 383 0.40 13.45 19.85
C SER A 383 -0.08 13.24 18.41
N ILE A 384 -1.40 13.07 18.27
CA ILE A 384 -2.08 12.97 16.97
C ILE A 384 -2.93 14.21 16.65
N LYS A 385 -2.93 15.23 17.53
CA LYS A 385 -3.68 16.49 17.34
C LYS A 385 -3.25 17.20 16.06
N ILE A 386 -4.21 17.87 15.44
CA ILE A 386 -3.99 18.66 14.23
C ILE A 386 -3.56 20.05 14.65
N THR A 387 -2.37 20.50 14.24
CA THR A 387 -1.88 21.86 14.55
C THR A 387 -2.12 22.83 13.41
N GLU A 388 -2.15 24.13 13.71
CA GLU A 388 -2.30 25.20 12.70
C GLU A 388 -1.18 25.16 11.65
N ASP A 389 0.03 24.81 12.06
CA ASP A 389 1.22 24.76 11.19
C ASP A 389 1.11 23.69 10.11
N GLU A 390 0.36 22.60 10.34
CA GLU A 390 0.14 21.56 9.32
C GLU A 390 -0.61 22.08 8.07
N PHE A 391 -1.31 23.22 8.20
CA PHE A 391 -2.02 23.84 7.09
C PHE A 391 -1.12 24.73 6.22
N VAL A 392 -0.01 25.25 6.76
CA VAL A 392 0.82 26.27 6.09
C VAL A 392 1.38 25.73 4.78
N GLY A 393 0.97 26.31 3.66
CA GLY A 393 1.40 25.90 2.31
C GLY A 393 0.89 24.51 1.87
N SER A 394 0.03 23.86 2.65
CA SER A 394 -0.55 22.55 2.33
C SER A 394 -1.64 22.69 1.27
N ALA A 395 -1.42 22.08 0.10
CA ALA A 395 -2.37 22.08 -1.00
C ALA A 395 -3.52 21.07 -0.80
N VAL A 396 -4.49 21.05 -1.71
CA VAL A 396 -5.69 20.18 -1.67
C VAL A 396 -5.38 18.68 -1.73
N GLN A 397 -4.20 18.28 -2.20
CA GLN A 397 -3.75 16.88 -2.16
C GLN A 397 -3.36 16.42 -0.75
N HIS A 398 -3.21 17.35 0.21
CA HIS A 398 -2.89 17.01 1.59
C HIS A 398 -4.08 16.27 2.24
N PRO A 399 -3.85 15.20 3.04
CA PRO A 399 -4.92 14.44 3.68
C PRO A 399 -5.84 15.26 4.60
N LEU A 400 -5.34 16.38 5.14
CA LEU A 400 -6.18 17.32 5.91
C LEU A 400 -7.36 17.84 5.12
N PHE A 401 -7.25 17.95 3.79
CA PHE A 401 -8.36 18.42 2.96
C PHE A 401 -9.51 17.41 2.89
N ALA A 402 -9.21 16.11 2.90
CA ALA A 402 -10.24 15.07 3.01
C ALA A 402 -10.99 15.17 4.34
N LEU A 403 -10.25 15.23 5.44
CA LEU A 403 -10.82 15.38 6.77
C LEU A 403 -11.64 16.66 6.91
N LEU A 404 -11.15 17.78 6.39
CA LEU A 404 -11.89 19.03 6.31
C LEU A 404 -13.22 18.84 5.59
N ARG A 405 -13.23 18.20 4.41
CA ARG A 405 -14.48 17.95 3.67
C ARG A 405 -15.49 17.16 4.50
N TRP A 406 -15.08 16.09 5.18
CA TRP A 406 -15.98 15.28 6.02
C TRP A 406 -16.52 16.08 7.21
N HIS A 407 -15.68 16.92 7.83
CA HIS A 407 -16.12 17.81 8.90
C HIS A 407 -17.12 18.86 8.42
N LEU A 408 -16.86 19.51 7.28
CA LEU A 408 -17.79 20.49 6.74
C LEU A 408 -19.14 19.82 6.38
N LYS A 409 -19.11 18.59 5.86
CA LYS A 409 -20.34 17.78 5.64
C LYS A 409 -21.07 17.47 6.94
N SER A 410 -20.38 17.07 8.01
CA SER A 410 -20.98 16.77 9.30
C SER A 410 -21.68 17.98 9.93
N ARG A 411 -21.17 19.18 9.64
CA ARG A 411 -21.78 20.46 10.02
C ARG A 411 -23.00 20.84 9.19
N GLY A 412 -23.34 20.07 8.15
CA GLY A 412 -24.42 20.40 7.22
C GLY A 412 -24.07 21.55 6.28
N ALA A 413 -22.78 21.69 5.91
CA ALA A 413 -22.35 22.76 5.04
C ALA A 413 -23.05 22.74 3.67
N LYS A 414 -23.22 23.95 3.14
CA LYS A 414 -23.87 24.20 1.86
C LYS A 414 -22.88 24.86 0.92
N CYS A 415 -23.10 24.65 -0.37
CA CYS A 415 -22.41 25.39 -1.42
C CYS A 415 -22.71 26.88 -1.28
N LEU A 416 -21.66 27.71 -1.27
CA LEU A 416 -21.75 29.13 -0.96
C LEU A 416 -22.72 29.90 -1.86
N THR A 417 -22.81 29.56 -3.15
CA THR A 417 -23.66 30.28 -4.11
C THR A 417 -25.00 29.60 -4.38
N THR A 418 -25.03 28.27 -4.45
CA THR A 418 -26.27 27.54 -4.81
C THR A 418 -27.12 27.14 -3.61
N GLY A 419 -26.58 27.18 -2.38
CA GLY A 419 -27.30 26.77 -1.17
C GLY A 419 -27.54 25.26 -1.06
N VAL A 420 -27.14 24.47 -2.06
CA VAL A 420 -27.25 23.00 -2.07
C VAL A 420 -26.28 22.40 -1.03
N GLY A 421 -26.74 21.42 -0.26
CA GLY A 421 -25.89 20.69 0.69
C GLY A 421 -24.71 20.01 -0.01
N ILE A 422 -23.52 20.07 0.58
CA ILE A 422 -22.34 19.44 -0.02
C ILE A 422 -22.26 17.93 0.26
N HIS A 423 -23.04 17.41 1.22
CA HIS A 423 -23.18 15.98 1.46
C HIS A 423 -24.34 15.42 0.63
N GLN A 424 -24.01 14.59 -0.36
CA GLN A 424 -25.00 13.95 -1.24
C GLN A 424 -24.41 12.69 -1.89
N PRO A 425 -25.24 11.69 -2.25
CA PRO A 425 -24.77 10.52 -2.99
C PRO A 425 -24.19 10.93 -4.36
N MET A 426 -22.90 10.66 -4.60
CA MET A 426 -22.22 11.19 -5.80
C MET A 426 -22.25 10.26 -7.02
N GLY A 427 -22.68 9.01 -6.89
CA GLY A 427 -22.64 8.04 -7.99
C GLY A 427 -21.22 7.79 -8.50
N GLU A 428 -21.06 7.28 -9.72
CA GLU A 428 -19.73 6.95 -10.29
C GLU A 428 -18.83 8.17 -10.52
N LYS A 429 -19.40 9.36 -10.75
CA LYS A 429 -18.64 10.58 -11.03
C LYS A 429 -18.61 11.46 -9.80
N TYR A 430 -17.42 11.83 -9.34
CA TYR A 430 -17.28 12.83 -8.29
C TYR A 430 -17.76 14.20 -8.78
N LYS A 431 -18.72 14.81 -8.05
CA LYS A 431 -19.45 16.02 -8.50
C LYS A 431 -19.05 17.31 -7.78
N LEU A 432 -18.41 17.22 -6.62
CA LEU A 432 -17.98 18.41 -5.90
C LEU A 432 -16.72 18.98 -6.52
N GLU A 433 -16.71 20.31 -6.64
CA GLU A 433 -15.54 21.07 -7.04
C GLU A 433 -15.08 21.93 -5.86
N TYR A 434 -13.89 22.49 -5.98
CA TYR A 434 -13.35 23.42 -5.01
C TYR A 434 -12.69 24.56 -5.75
N ASP A 435 -12.84 25.76 -5.21
CA ASP A 435 -12.22 26.95 -5.77
C ASP A 435 -11.54 27.76 -4.68
N HIS A 436 -10.60 28.61 -5.10
CA HIS A 436 -9.97 29.56 -4.20
C HIS A 436 -11.02 30.53 -3.64
N ILE A 437 -11.01 30.83 -2.33
CA ILE A 437 -11.85 31.88 -1.74
C ILE A 437 -11.41 33.22 -2.31
N PHE A 438 -10.11 33.52 -2.15
CA PHE A 438 -9.42 34.61 -2.84
C PHE A 438 -8.98 34.13 -4.21
N ALA A 439 -9.61 34.64 -5.27
CA ALA A 439 -9.34 34.24 -6.65
C ALA A 439 -7.84 34.31 -6.96
N PHE A 440 -7.28 33.24 -7.54
CA PHE A 440 -5.84 33.17 -7.80
C PHE A 440 -5.37 34.25 -8.78
N SER A 441 -6.21 34.72 -9.70
CA SER A 441 -5.90 35.86 -10.58
C SER A 441 -5.55 37.12 -9.78
N ASN A 442 -6.33 37.40 -8.73
CA ASN A 442 -6.21 38.62 -7.92
C ASN A 442 -4.98 38.49 -7.00
N LEU A 443 -4.79 37.30 -6.40
CA LEU A 443 -3.58 36.99 -5.62
C LEU A 443 -2.31 37.05 -6.48
N LYS A 444 -2.35 36.58 -7.73
CA LYS A 444 -1.21 36.66 -8.65
C LYS A 444 -0.85 38.12 -8.95
N ALA A 445 -1.84 38.99 -9.15
CA ALA A 445 -1.61 40.43 -9.31
C ALA A 445 -0.99 41.07 -8.06
N ALA A 446 -1.36 40.59 -6.86
CA ALA A 446 -0.79 41.00 -5.58
C ALA A 446 0.56 40.33 -5.22
N GLY A 447 1.21 39.65 -6.16
CA GLY A 447 2.56 39.09 -5.96
C GLY A 447 2.60 37.66 -5.39
N TYR A 448 1.50 36.93 -5.41
CA TYR A 448 1.44 35.49 -5.06
C TYR A 448 1.58 34.58 -6.29
N GLY A 449 2.22 35.09 -7.34
CA GLY A 449 2.55 34.33 -8.54
C GLY A 449 3.72 33.36 -8.35
N GLN A 450 3.98 32.55 -9.39
CA GLN A 450 5.05 31.54 -9.37
C GLN A 450 6.47 32.12 -9.20
N GLN A 451 6.63 33.44 -9.35
CA GLN A 451 7.90 34.13 -9.10
C GLN A 451 8.32 34.06 -7.63
N ASN A 452 7.37 33.92 -6.69
CA ASN A 452 7.65 33.74 -5.27
C ASN A 452 7.05 32.40 -4.80
N ARG A 453 7.90 31.39 -4.64
CA ARG A 453 7.48 30.03 -4.28
C ARG A 453 6.69 29.97 -2.96
N LEU A 454 7.10 30.71 -1.94
CA LEU A 454 6.44 30.70 -0.62
C LEU A 454 5.05 31.32 -0.70
N ARG A 455 4.93 32.49 -1.33
CA ARG A 455 3.62 33.13 -1.53
C ARG A 455 2.73 32.31 -2.47
N TYR A 456 3.29 31.73 -3.54
CA TYR A 456 2.54 30.84 -4.40
C TYR A 456 1.95 29.64 -3.63
N GLN A 457 2.72 29.05 -2.70
CA GLN A 457 2.21 27.98 -1.83
C GLN A 457 1.06 28.46 -0.95
N LEU A 458 1.17 29.64 -0.34
CA LEU A 458 0.07 30.25 0.44
C LEU A 458 -1.18 30.49 -0.41
N ALA A 459 -1.02 30.91 -1.67
CA ALA A 459 -2.15 31.08 -2.58
C ALA A 459 -2.83 29.75 -2.93
N GLN A 460 -2.08 28.66 -3.03
CA GLN A 460 -2.63 27.33 -3.33
C GLN A 460 -3.12 26.56 -2.10
N GLU A 461 -2.88 27.09 -0.91
CA GLU A 461 -3.18 26.47 0.37
C GLU A 461 -4.66 26.07 0.48
N LEU A 462 -4.91 24.91 1.11
CA LEU A 462 -6.23 24.34 1.27
C LEU A 462 -7.17 25.22 2.13
N THR A 463 -6.61 26.06 3.00
CA THR A 463 -7.37 27.04 3.80
C THR A 463 -7.83 28.23 2.98
N ASN A 464 -7.35 28.41 1.75
CA ASN A 464 -7.94 29.33 0.77
C ASN A 464 -8.98 28.60 -0.10
N ARG A 465 -9.52 27.43 0.29
CA ARG A 465 -10.50 26.70 -0.54
C ARG A 465 -11.91 26.75 0.04
N ALA A 466 -12.89 26.86 -0.84
CA ALA A 466 -14.30 26.63 -0.55
C ALA A 466 -14.80 25.44 -1.38
N ILE A 467 -15.67 24.62 -0.79
CA ILE A 467 -16.30 23.50 -1.47
C ILE A 467 -17.54 24.03 -2.20
N LEU A 468 -17.62 23.76 -3.49
CA LEU A 468 -18.64 24.27 -4.40
C LEU A 468 -19.26 23.14 -5.22
N THR A 469 -20.46 23.39 -5.74
CA THR A 469 -20.99 22.59 -6.84
C THR A 469 -20.30 22.99 -8.15
N GLN A 470 -20.31 22.12 -9.14
CA GLN A 470 -19.78 22.44 -10.47
C GLN A 470 -20.41 23.70 -11.10
N VAL A 471 -21.72 23.88 -10.91
CA VAL A 471 -22.44 25.09 -11.38
C VAL A 471 -21.93 26.34 -10.67
N ALA A 472 -21.77 26.26 -9.35
CA ALA A 472 -21.26 27.35 -8.54
C ALA A 472 -19.85 27.78 -8.96
N ASN A 473 -18.94 26.81 -9.16
CA ASN A 473 -17.56 27.09 -9.53
C ASN A 473 -17.49 27.84 -10.87
N ARG A 474 -18.23 27.37 -11.88
CA ARG A 474 -18.30 28.04 -13.20
C ARG A 474 -18.84 29.48 -13.13
N SER A 475 -19.72 29.77 -12.16
CA SER A 475 -20.34 31.10 -11.99
C SER A 475 -19.49 32.10 -11.20
N LYS A 476 -18.47 31.64 -10.45
CA LYS A 476 -17.70 32.49 -9.55
C LYS A 476 -16.74 33.43 -10.30
N GLY A 477 -15.95 32.89 -11.24
CA GLY A 477 -14.98 33.68 -12.03
C GLY A 477 -13.93 34.41 -11.18
N ALA A 478 -13.38 35.52 -11.71
CA ALA A 478 -12.35 36.34 -11.05
C ALA A 478 -12.93 37.46 -10.16
N LYS A 479 -14.08 37.22 -9.51
CA LYS A 479 -14.71 38.22 -8.64
C LYS A 479 -13.80 38.57 -7.47
N GLU A 480 -13.82 39.85 -7.09
CA GLU A 480 -13.16 40.30 -5.85
C GLU A 480 -13.74 39.58 -4.63
N THR A 481 -12.85 39.18 -3.71
CA THR A 481 -13.21 38.33 -2.57
C THR A 481 -14.28 38.96 -1.68
N GLU A 482 -14.13 40.24 -1.37
CA GLU A 482 -15.06 41.00 -0.53
C GLU A 482 -16.47 40.98 -1.15
N ALA A 483 -16.60 41.44 -2.40
CA ALA A 483 -17.88 41.42 -3.12
C ALA A 483 -18.47 40.01 -3.26
N TYR A 484 -17.61 38.99 -3.44
CA TYR A 484 -18.05 37.59 -3.49
C TYR A 484 -18.61 37.12 -2.14
N LEU A 485 -17.90 37.35 -1.03
CA LEU A 485 -18.31 36.91 0.30
C LEU A 485 -19.49 37.72 0.83
N GLU A 486 -19.59 39.01 0.54
CA GLU A 486 -20.77 39.84 0.83
C GLU A 486 -22.01 39.27 0.14
N GLY A 487 -21.93 38.98 -1.15
CA GLY A 487 -23.02 38.34 -1.88
C GLY A 487 -23.38 36.96 -1.32
N VAL A 488 -22.42 36.22 -0.76
CA VAL A 488 -22.72 34.96 -0.06
C VAL A 488 -23.47 35.20 1.24
N VAL A 489 -23.09 36.20 2.04
CA VAL A 489 -23.81 36.54 3.29
C VAL A 489 -25.24 37.00 3.02
N GLU A 490 -25.45 37.80 1.98
CA GLU A 490 -26.79 38.26 1.58
C GLU A 490 -27.70 37.10 1.14
N ASN A 491 -27.17 36.20 0.31
CA ASN A 491 -27.97 35.10 -0.26
C ASN A 491 -28.07 33.88 0.66
N GLN A 492 -27.05 33.64 1.49
CA GLN A 492 -26.89 32.46 2.34
C GLN A 492 -26.22 32.82 3.69
N PRO A 493 -26.94 33.46 4.64
CA PRO A 493 -26.36 34.07 5.84
C PRO A 493 -25.56 33.15 6.79
N LYS A 494 -25.70 31.82 6.66
CA LYS A 494 -24.97 30.84 7.50
C LYS A 494 -23.88 30.06 6.74
N ALA A 495 -23.75 30.27 5.42
CA ALA A 495 -22.88 29.43 4.60
C ALA A 495 -21.39 29.57 4.94
N LEU A 496 -20.95 30.78 5.30
CA LEU A 496 -19.56 31.04 5.71
C LEU A 496 -19.21 30.31 7.01
N ALA A 497 -20.00 30.48 8.06
CA ALA A 497 -19.82 29.79 9.35
C ALA A 497 -19.87 28.26 9.24
N LEU A 498 -20.70 27.73 8.34
CA LEU A 498 -20.79 26.29 8.08
C LEU A 498 -19.53 25.73 7.39
N GLN A 499 -18.88 26.51 6.51
CA GLN A 499 -17.59 26.16 5.88
C GLN A 499 -16.35 26.69 6.65
N LEU A 500 -16.56 27.20 7.87
CA LEU A 500 -15.51 27.77 8.73
C LEU A 500 -14.69 28.85 8.01
N ILE A 501 -15.38 29.77 7.32
CA ILE A 501 -14.79 30.95 6.69
C ILE A 501 -14.95 32.12 7.68
N PRO A 502 -13.88 32.86 8.03
CA PRO A 502 -13.96 34.04 8.89
C PRO A 502 -15.00 35.05 8.38
N GLU A 503 -15.88 35.50 9.28
CA GLU A 503 -16.98 36.44 8.96
C GLU A 503 -16.60 37.91 9.17
N ASP A 504 -15.41 38.17 9.72
CA ASP A 504 -14.85 39.51 9.86
C ASP A 504 -14.51 40.09 8.47
N ARG A 505 -15.19 41.19 8.12
CA ARG A 505 -15.09 41.82 6.79
C ARG A 505 -13.71 42.41 6.53
N GLU A 506 -12.99 42.85 7.56
CA GLU A 506 -11.63 43.37 7.38
C GLU A 506 -10.69 42.29 6.81
N LEU A 507 -10.93 41.02 7.14
CA LEU A 507 -10.14 39.90 6.64
C LEU A 507 -10.42 39.56 5.18
N TRP A 508 -11.45 40.11 4.54
CA TRP A 508 -11.80 39.79 3.14
C TRP A 508 -11.00 40.62 2.13
N GLN A 509 -10.28 41.64 2.60
CA GLN A 509 -9.40 42.49 1.81
C GLN A 509 -8.10 41.76 1.46
N ILE A 510 -7.55 42.00 0.27
CA ILE A 510 -6.38 41.28 -0.23
C ILE A 510 -5.12 41.59 0.58
N GLU A 511 -5.04 42.78 1.17
CA GLU A 511 -3.98 43.25 2.06
C GLU A 511 -3.93 42.41 3.34
N ASN A 512 -5.07 41.88 3.78
CA ASN A 512 -5.22 41.06 4.98
C ASN A 512 -5.21 39.55 4.68
N TYR A 513 -4.85 39.13 3.47
CA TYR A 513 -4.91 37.72 3.05
C TYR A 513 -4.14 36.77 3.98
N GLU A 514 -2.91 37.11 4.38
CA GLU A 514 -2.14 36.24 5.28
C GLU A 514 -2.76 36.15 6.68
N LEU A 515 -3.39 37.24 7.16
CA LEU A 515 -4.15 37.25 8.41
C LEU A 515 -5.42 36.42 8.30
N PHE A 516 -6.13 36.49 7.16
CA PHE A 516 -7.27 35.61 6.86
C PHE A 516 -6.88 34.14 6.94
N LEU A 517 -5.76 33.74 6.30
CA LEU A 517 -5.27 32.36 6.36
C LEU A 517 -4.97 31.97 7.80
N LYS A 518 -4.25 32.79 8.56
CA LYS A 518 -3.94 32.52 9.97
C LYS A 518 -5.20 32.31 10.81
N THR A 519 -6.18 33.22 10.70
CA THR A 519 -7.45 33.12 11.43
C THR A 519 -8.21 31.86 11.03
N ARG A 520 -8.29 31.55 9.73
CA ARG A 520 -8.98 30.35 9.26
C ARG A 520 -8.27 29.07 9.68
N ARG A 521 -6.94 29.00 9.66
CA ARG A 521 -6.17 27.84 10.16
C ARG A 521 -6.54 27.49 11.60
N LYS A 522 -6.56 28.50 12.47
CA LYS A 522 -6.96 28.33 13.88
C LYS A 522 -8.40 27.80 14.00
N LEU A 523 -9.35 28.44 13.33
CA LEU A 523 -10.76 28.01 13.33
C LEU A 523 -10.91 26.55 12.84
N LEU A 524 -10.17 26.17 11.80
CA LEU A 524 -10.19 24.81 11.26
C LEU A 524 -9.55 23.81 12.22
N ALA A 525 -8.36 24.10 12.76
CA ALA A 525 -7.66 23.21 13.68
C ALA A 525 -8.47 22.98 14.97
N ASP A 526 -8.97 24.05 15.59
CA ASP A 526 -9.78 23.97 16.81
C ASP A 526 -11.06 23.17 16.56
N SER A 527 -11.78 23.46 15.46
CA SER A 527 -13.03 22.79 15.15
C SER A 527 -12.85 21.31 14.76
N LEU A 528 -11.78 20.98 14.04
CA LEU A 528 -11.45 19.59 13.68
C LEU A 528 -11.06 18.76 14.89
N ASN A 529 -10.19 19.28 15.76
CA ASN A 529 -9.81 18.56 16.99
C ASN A 529 -11.01 18.38 17.92
N ALA A 530 -11.83 19.42 18.13
CA ALA A 530 -13.04 19.31 18.95
C ALA A 530 -14.02 18.27 18.38
N TRP A 531 -14.17 18.21 17.06
CA TRP A 531 -15.00 17.20 16.41
C TRP A 531 -14.45 15.79 16.60
N LEU A 532 -13.17 15.57 16.32
CA LEU A 532 -12.52 14.25 16.46
C LEU A 532 -12.50 13.77 17.91
N GLU A 533 -12.23 14.65 18.87
CA GLU A 533 -12.26 14.35 20.30
C GLU A 533 -13.69 13.96 20.72
N GLY A 534 -14.69 14.72 20.28
CA GLY A 534 -16.11 14.50 20.58
C GLY A 534 -16.79 13.32 19.89
N LEU A 535 -16.13 12.63 18.94
CA LEU A 535 -16.71 11.45 18.28
C LEU A 535 -16.91 10.26 19.25
N ALA A 536 -15.91 9.99 20.10
CA ALA A 536 -15.91 8.86 21.04
C ALA A 536 -14.87 9.05 22.14
N GLU A 537 -15.20 8.60 23.36
CA GLU A 537 -14.24 8.42 24.46
C GLU A 537 -13.33 7.21 24.17
N THR A 538 -12.02 7.43 24.17
CA THR A 538 -11.00 6.38 23.97
C THR A 538 -10.38 6.01 25.31
N HIS A 539 -10.22 4.73 25.58
CA HIS A 539 -9.60 4.24 26.81
C HIS A 539 -8.19 3.73 26.49
N ALA A 540 -7.22 4.01 27.36
CA ALA A 540 -5.88 3.44 27.22
C ALA A 540 -6.00 1.93 27.42
N VAL A 541 -5.67 1.17 26.36
CA VAL A 541 -5.67 -0.29 26.43
C VAL A 541 -4.32 -0.72 26.99
N ALA A 542 -4.27 -1.05 28.28
CA ALA A 542 -3.10 -1.68 28.87
C ALA A 542 -3.06 -3.14 28.41
N GLU A 543 -2.35 -3.42 27.32
CA GLU A 543 -2.03 -4.78 26.90
C GLU A 543 -0.54 -5.04 27.13
N GLU A 544 -0.23 -6.22 27.69
CA GLU A 544 1.13 -6.75 27.72
C GLU A 544 1.57 -7.05 26.27
N ILE A 545 2.77 -6.61 25.89
CA ILE A 545 3.33 -6.92 24.56
C ILE A 545 3.33 -8.44 24.38
N SER A 546 2.77 -8.92 23.27
CA SER A 546 2.78 -10.35 22.96
C SER A 546 4.23 -10.83 22.80
N LEU A 547 4.50 -12.07 23.19
CA LEU A 547 5.86 -12.60 23.16
C LEU A 547 6.40 -12.70 21.73
N GLU A 548 5.54 -12.98 20.77
CA GLU A 548 5.86 -13.05 19.34
C GLU A 548 6.29 -11.68 18.80
N ASP A 549 5.61 -10.61 19.20
CA ASP A 549 5.97 -9.25 18.79
C ASP A 549 7.27 -8.82 19.49
N MET A 550 7.48 -9.19 20.75
CA MET A 550 8.76 -8.97 21.45
C MET A 550 9.95 -9.65 20.75
N ILE A 551 9.75 -10.85 20.20
CA ILE A 551 10.79 -11.57 19.44
C ILE A 551 11.03 -10.86 18.10
N ALA A 552 9.97 -10.46 17.40
CA ALA A 552 10.08 -9.81 16.09
C ALA A 552 10.77 -8.43 16.15
N ASP A 553 10.60 -7.68 17.23
CA ASP A 553 11.22 -6.36 17.44
C ASP A 553 12.73 -6.44 17.77
N GLY A 554 13.24 -7.64 18.07
CA GLY A 554 14.67 -7.89 18.30
C GLY A 554 15.20 -7.44 19.66
N GLU A 555 16.49 -7.71 19.90
CA GLU A 555 17.17 -7.31 21.14
C GLU A 555 17.26 -5.78 21.29
N ASN A 556 16.95 -5.28 22.48
CA ASN A 556 16.98 -3.85 22.79
C ASN A 556 17.41 -3.59 24.25
N GLY A 557 17.13 -2.38 24.74
CA GLY A 557 17.45 -1.99 26.12
C GLY A 557 16.74 -2.80 27.19
N ASP A 558 15.56 -3.35 26.86
CA ASP A 558 14.64 -4.01 27.79
C ASP A 558 14.45 -5.50 27.46
N VAL A 559 14.97 -5.99 26.33
CA VAL A 559 14.87 -7.39 25.87
C VAL A 559 16.23 -7.92 25.41
N GLU A 560 16.60 -9.12 25.86
CA GLU A 560 17.80 -9.86 25.41
C GLU A 560 17.42 -11.31 25.04
N PHE A 561 18.03 -11.85 23.99
CA PHE A 561 17.86 -13.22 23.54
C PHE A 561 19.11 -14.05 23.83
N LYS A 562 18.90 -15.31 24.20
CA LYS A 562 19.96 -16.30 24.32
C LYS A 562 19.49 -17.62 23.75
N GLN A 563 20.27 -18.20 22.86
CA GLN A 563 19.89 -19.45 22.21
C GLN A 563 19.72 -20.60 23.20
N THR A 564 20.57 -20.65 24.23
CA THR A 564 20.62 -21.74 25.21
C THR A 564 21.09 -21.24 26.57
N LEU A 565 20.74 -21.94 27.65
CA LEU A 565 21.27 -21.70 29.00
C LEU A 565 22.70 -22.23 29.16
N ARG A 566 22.98 -23.46 28.69
CA ARG A 566 24.23 -24.18 28.99
C ARG A 566 24.72 -25.12 27.89
N TRP A 567 24.00 -25.24 26.78
CA TRP A 567 24.39 -26.09 25.65
C TRP A 567 25.12 -25.32 24.55
N ASP A 568 26.38 -25.62 24.31
CA ASP A 568 27.11 -25.01 23.20
C ASP A 568 26.72 -25.69 21.88
N VAL A 569 25.91 -25.01 21.07
CA VAL A 569 25.38 -25.54 19.80
C VAL A 569 26.51 -25.85 18.81
N ARG A 570 27.64 -25.13 18.86
CA ARG A 570 28.77 -25.35 17.94
C ARG A 570 29.62 -26.54 18.36
N GLN A 571 29.83 -26.71 19.67
CA GLN A 571 30.65 -27.80 20.22
C GLN A 571 29.84 -29.07 20.50
N GLY A 572 28.50 -28.99 20.47
CA GLY A 572 27.61 -30.13 20.76
C GLY A 572 27.78 -30.69 22.17
N SER A 573 28.13 -29.84 23.14
CA SER A 573 28.42 -30.27 24.52
C SER A 573 28.06 -29.18 25.54
N VAL A 574 28.08 -29.56 26.82
CA VAL A 574 27.74 -28.67 27.93
C VAL A 574 28.87 -27.66 28.18
N ASN A 575 28.53 -26.38 28.14
CA ASN A 575 29.44 -25.27 28.40
C ASN A 575 28.94 -24.42 29.57
N LYS A 576 29.55 -24.62 30.75
CA LYS A 576 29.19 -23.87 31.98
C LYS A 576 29.47 -22.37 31.89
N ALA A 577 30.29 -21.91 30.94
CA ALA A 577 30.52 -20.47 30.77
C ALA A 577 29.23 -19.75 30.32
N LEU A 578 28.35 -20.43 29.58
CA LEU A 578 27.07 -19.88 29.13
C LEU A 578 26.13 -19.57 30.31
N GLU A 579 26.13 -20.38 31.36
CA GLU A 579 25.38 -20.10 32.59
C GLU A 579 25.82 -18.76 33.21
N GLY A 580 27.13 -18.48 33.17
CA GLY A 580 27.68 -17.19 33.61
C GLY A 580 27.23 -16.01 32.76
N VAL A 581 27.00 -16.20 31.46
CA VAL A 581 26.46 -15.16 30.56
C VAL A 581 25.00 -14.85 30.91
N ILE A 582 24.19 -15.86 31.23
CA ILE A 582 22.82 -15.67 31.71
C ILE A 582 22.82 -14.88 33.03
N MET A 583 23.65 -15.28 34.00
CA MET A 583 23.75 -14.56 35.27
C MET A 583 24.22 -13.10 35.08
N LYS A 584 25.21 -12.86 34.21
CA LYS A 584 25.65 -11.51 33.84
C LYS A 584 24.50 -10.66 33.31
N THR A 585 23.64 -11.24 32.48
CA THR A 585 22.50 -10.54 31.88
C THR A 585 21.44 -10.20 32.92
N ILE A 586 21.12 -11.15 33.82
CA ILE A 586 20.21 -10.90 34.95
C ILE A 586 20.74 -9.77 35.83
N ALA A 587 22.03 -9.76 36.15
CA ALA A 587 22.66 -8.68 36.91
C ALA A 587 22.55 -7.33 36.19
N ALA A 588 22.83 -7.29 34.87
CA ALA A 588 22.78 -6.08 34.07
C ALA A 588 21.38 -5.46 34.01
N PHE A 589 20.33 -6.28 33.83
CA PHE A 589 18.94 -5.80 33.88
C PHE A 589 18.53 -5.34 35.27
N ALA A 590 18.87 -6.11 36.30
CA ALA A 590 18.55 -5.77 37.68
C ALA A 590 19.21 -4.45 38.12
N ASN A 591 20.43 -4.18 37.65
CA ASN A 591 21.13 -2.93 37.92
C ASN A 591 20.66 -1.73 37.07
N GLY A 592 19.90 -2.00 36.01
CA GLY A 592 19.29 -1.01 35.12
C GLY A 592 17.84 -0.72 35.51
N ASN A 593 16.94 -0.74 34.52
CA ASN A 593 15.50 -0.48 34.68
C ASN A 593 14.66 -1.77 34.80
N GLY A 594 15.30 -2.93 34.92
CA GLY A 594 14.66 -4.22 34.69
C GLY A 594 14.68 -4.59 33.20
N GLY A 595 14.03 -5.70 32.86
CA GLY A 595 13.94 -6.18 31.48
C GLY A 595 13.53 -7.64 31.40
N THR A 596 13.51 -8.18 30.18
CA THR A 596 13.12 -9.56 29.86
C THR A 596 14.28 -10.27 29.17
N LEU A 597 14.63 -11.46 29.66
CA LEU A 597 15.58 -12.36 29.01
C LEU A 597 14.82 -13.57 28.46
N LEU A 598 14.92 -13.81 27.16
CA LEU A 598 14.37 -14.99 26.50
C LEU A 598 15.48 -16.01 26.20
N ILE A 599 15.32 -17.23 26.70
CA ILE A 599 16.20 -18.36 26.41
C ILE A 599 15.49 -19.33 25.47
N GLY A 600 16.15 -19.74 24.40
CA GLY A 600 15.56 -20.53 23.30
C GLY A 600 15.26 -19.70 22.06
N VAL A 601 15.87 -18.52 21.94
CA VAL A 601 15.76 -17.61 20.79
C VAL A 601 17.16 -17.22 20.33
N THR A 602 17.42 -17.26 19.02
CA THR A 602 18.71 -16.84 18.44
C THR A 602 18.81 -15.32 18.34
N ASP A 603 20.03 -14.81 18.15
CA ASP A 603 20.26 -13.37 17.93
C ASP A 603 19.56 -12.87 16.64
N ASP A 604 19.28 -13.77 15.69
CA ASP A 604 18.52 -13.50 14.47
C ASP A 604 16.98 -13.58 14.67
N SER A 605 16.51 -13.61 15.92
CA SER A 605 15.09 -13.70 16.30
C SER A 605 14.39 -15.00 15.89
N GLU A 606 15.15 -16.08 15.63
CA GLU A 606 14.60 -17.40 15.35
C GLU A 606 14.37 -18.20 16.64
N VAL A 607 13.22 -18.86 16.75
CA VAL A 607 12.89 -19.70 17.91
C VAL A 607 13.62 -21.05 17.81
N SER A 608 14.67 -21.23 18.61
CA SER A 608 15.45 -22.46 18.66
C SER A 608 14.81 -23.53 19.56
N GLY A 609 14.15 -23.12 20.65
CA GLY A 609 13.60 -24.01 21.69
C GLY A 609 14.62 -24.40 22.77
N LEU A 610 14.16 -25.14 23.80
CA LEU A 610 14.94 -25.56 24.97
C LEU A 610 15.39 -27.03 24.96
N GLU A 611 15.09 -27.78 23.90
CA GLU A 611 15.27 -29.24 23.88
C GLU A 611 16.72 -29.68 24.11
N SER A 612 17.68 -28.88 23.65
CA SER A 612 19.12 -29.14 23.87
C SER A 612 19.53 -28.95 25.32
N ASP A 613 19.02 -27.91 25.99
CA ASP A 613 19.27 -27.68 27.42
C ASP A 613 18.59 -28.75 28.28
N TYR A 614 17.38 -29.17 27.92
CA TYR A 614 16.67 -30.28 28.58
C TYR A 614 17.46 -31.58 28.52
N LYS A 615 17.99 -31.94 27.35
CA LYS A 615 18.87 -33.10 27.18
C LYS A 615 20.12 -33.01 28.04
N SER A 616 20.71 -31.82 28.18
CA SER A 616 21.92 -31.59 28.98
C SER A 616 21.74 -31.87 30.47
N LEU A 617 20.49 -31.88 30.96
CA LEU A 617 20.11 -32.11 32.35
C LEU A 617 19.67 -33.57 32.59
N ASN A 618 20.44 -34.53 32.03
CA ASN A 618 20.16 -35.97 32.08
C ASN A 618 18.80 -36.35 31.46
N GLY A 619 18.46 -35.76 30.31
CA GLY A 619 17.13 -35.94 29.70
C GLY A 619 16.01 -35.37 30.56
N GLY A 620 16.26 -34.20 31.16
CA GLY A 620 15.28 -33.50 31.99
C GLY A 620 14.14 -32.90 31.19
N ASP A 621 13.11 -32.49 31.91
CA ASP A 621 11.95 -31.73 31.43
C ASP A 621 12.05 -30.28 31.92
N ARG A 622 11.01 -29.50 31.62
CA ARG A 622 10.83 -28.12 32.08
C ARG A 622 11.13 -27.94 33.57
N ASP A 623 10.62 -28.83 34.42
CA ASP A 623 10.74 -28.70 35.88
C ASP A 623 12.21 -28.78 36.33
N LYS A 624 12.98 -29.72 35.77
CA LYS A 624 14.42 -29.83 36.07
C LYS A 624 15.21 -28.62 35.58
N PHE A 625 14.86 -28.09 34.41
CA PHE A 625 15.49 -26.88 33.88
C PHE A 625 15.18 -25.66 34.77
N GLU A 626 13.92 -25.46 35.16
CA GLU A 626 13.51 -24.39 36.05
C GLU A 626 14.25 -24.47 37.40
N LEU A 627 14.32 -25.67 37.99
CA LEU A 627 15.02 -25.89 39.26
C LEU A 627 16.51 -25.58 39.15
N HIS A 628 17.17 -26.00 38.05
CA HIS A 628 18.59 -25.70 37.80
C HIS A 628 18.82 -24.20 37.65
N LEU A 629 18.02 -23.53 36.81
CA LEU A 629 18.11 -22.08 36.60
C LEU A 629 17.85 -21.30 37.91
N LYS A 630 16.83 -21.67 38.68
CA LYS A 630 16.54 -21.06 39.98
C LYS A 630 17.69 -21.25 40.96
N THR A 631 18.30 -22.43 40.99
CA THR A 631 19.48 -22.72 41.81
C THR A 631 20.67 -21.83 41.42
N LEU A 632 20.90 -21.61 40.13
CA LEU A 632 21.95 -20.69 39.65
C LEU A 632 21.69 -19.25 40.11
N VAL A 633 20.45 -18.76 39.99
CA VAL A 633 20.07 -17.40 40.42
C VAL A 633 20.24 -17.25 41.93
N ILE A 634 19.80 -18.22 42.73
CA ILE A 634 19.94 -18.21 44.20
C ILE A 634 21.41 -18.23 44.61
N ASN A 635 22.23 -19.10 44.01
CA ASN A 635 23.65 -19.18 44.32
C ASN A 635 24.42 -17.89 43.96
N THR A 636 23.93 -17.15 42.95
CA THR A 636 24.60 -15.93 42.48
C THR A 636 24.14 -14.69 43.24
N PHE A 637 22.83 -14.51 43.42
CA PHE A 637 22.23 -13.27 43.93
C PHE A 637 21.54 -13.41 45.29
N GLY A 638 21.42 -14.63 45.81
CA GLY A 638 20.71 -14.95 47.03
C GLY A 638 19.21 -15.19 46.84
N GLU A 639 18.61 -15.84 47.84
CA GLU A 639 17.22 -16.30 47.81
C GLU A 639 16.21 -15.13 47.78
N ALA A 640 16.47 -14.07 48.52
CA ALA A 640 15.61 -12.88 48.53
C ALA A 640 15.54 -12.20 47.15
N PHE A 641 16.66 -12.14 46.43
CA PHE A 641 16.68 -11.59 45.08
C PHE A 641 15.89 -12.49 44.12
N ALA A 642 16.16 -13.80 44.13
CA ALA A 642 15.47 -14.76 43.28
C ALA A 642 13.95 -14.72 43.47
N ALA A 643 13.47 -14.55 44.71
CA ALA A 643 12.04 -14.54 45.01
C ALA A 643 11.33 -13.22 44.69
N THR A 644 12.04 -12.08 44.74
CA THR A 644 11.41 -10.75 44.62
C THR A 644 11.72 -10.02 43.32
N LYS A 645 12.77 -10.43 42.59
CA LYS A 645 13.26 -9.72 41.41
C LYS A 645 13.22 -10.54 40.13
N VAL A 646 12.97 -11.84 40.21
CA VAL A 646 13.00 -12.73 39.06
C VAL A 646 11.70 -13.53 38.99
N LYS A 647 11.05 -13.51 37.84
CA LYS A 647 9.90 -14.38 37.52
C LYS A 647 10.26 -15.20 36.29
N ILE A 648 10.13 -16.53 36.39
CA ILE A 648 10.44 -17.47 35.32
C ILE A 648 9.12 -18.05 34.79
N SER A 649 8.99 -18.15 33.48
CA SER A 649 7.85 -18.77 32.80
C SER A 649 8.28 -19.48 31.52
N PHE A 650 7.44 -20.42 31.05
CA PHE A 650 7.74 -21.24 29.88
C PHE A 650 6.61 -21.15 28.84
N PRO A 651 6.60 -20.08 28.04
CA PRO A 651 5.64 -19.92 26.95
C PRO A 651 6.03 -20.76 25.72
N GLU A 652 5.03 -21.17 24.93
CA GLU A 652 5.22 -21.88 23.66
C GLU A 652 5.07 -20.92 22.48
N VAL A 653 6.08 -20.85 21.62
CA VAL A 653 6.09 -20.00 20.41
C VAL A 653 6.47 -20.87 19.21
N ALA A 654 5.67 -20.80 18.14
CA ALA A 654 5.86 -21.60 16.92
C ALA A 654 6.01 -23.12 17.18
N GLY A 655 5.29 -23.66 18.17
CA GLY A 655 5.31 -25.08 18.54
C GLY A 655 6.53 -25.51 19.34
N LYS A 656 7.33 -24.56 19.86
CA LYS A 656 8.52 -24.81 20.69
C LYS A 656 8.42 -24.07 22.01
N GLU A 657 8.81 -24.71 23.10
CA GLU A 657 8.84 -24.09 24.42
C GLU A 657 10.12 -23.25 24.58
N ILE A 658 9.98 -22.01 25.05
CA ILE A 658 11.09 -21.13 25.42
C ILE A 658 11.04 -20.77 26.90
N CYS A 659 12.12 -20.24 27.47
CA CYS A 659 12.13 -19.77 28.85
C CYS A 659 12.18 -18.24 28.86
N ARG A 660 11.16 -17.63 29.47
CA ARG A 660 11.09 -16.19 29.71
C ARG A 660 11.43 -15.90 31.16
N ILE A 661 12.40 -15.01 31.35
CA ILE A 661 12.81 -14.50 32.66
C ILE A 661 12.49 -13.01 32.69
N ASP A 662 11.51 -12.62 33.49
CA ASP A 662 11.24 -11.20 33.78
C ASP A 662 12.08 -10.78 34.99
N ILE A 663 12.90 -9.75 34.81
CA ILE A 663 13.79 -9.20 35.84
C ILE A 663 13.32 -7.80 36.23
N LEU A 664 12.95 -7.63 37.50
CA LEU A 664 12.62 -6.33 38.05
C LEU A 664 13.89 -5.58 38.45
N ALA A 665 13.84 -4.25 38.33
CA ALA A 665 14.89 -3.38 38.86
C ALA A 665 15.16 -3.67 40.35
N ALA A 666 16.43 -3.85 40.68
CA ALA A 666 16.88 -4.04 42.04
C ALA A 666 16.87 -2.71 42.81
N ASN A 667 16.74 -2.79 44.12
CA ASN A 667 16.86 -1.65 45.04
C ASN A 667 18.26 -1.54 45.64
N LYS A 668 19.18 -2.45 45.28
CA LYS A 668 20.59 -2.48 45.67
C LYS A 668 21.39 -3.03 44.50
N ALA A 669 22.66 -2.65 44.42
CA ALA A 669 23.57 -3.15 43.40
C ALA A 669 23.72 -4.68 43.49
N ALA A 670 23.48 -5.36 42.36
CA ALA A 670 23.68 -6.79 42.18
C ALA A 670 25.05 -7.05 41.53
N TYR A 671 25.92 -7.76 42.26
CA TYR A 671 27.26 -8.14 41.79
C TYR A 671 27.29 -9.61 41.41
N ILE A 672 28.14 -9.97 40.45
CA ILE A 672 28.45 -11.36 40.15
C ILE A 672 29.91 -11.67 40.50
N LYS A 673 30.16 -12.86 41.06
CA LYS A 673 31.51 -13.35 41.36
C LYS A 673 32.03 -14.15 40.18
N LEU A 674 33.02 -13.61 39.48
CA LEU A 674 33.68 -14.30 38.37
C LEU A 674 35.16 -14.50 38.69
N ALA A 675 35.67 -15.70 38.38
CA ALA A 675 37.10 -15.98 38.50
C ALA A 675 37.87 -15.22 37.41
N ASP A 676 38.89 -14.48 37.80
CA ASP A 676 39.81 -13.85 36.85
C ASP A 676 40.73 -14.89 36.19
N LYS A 677 41.53 -14.51 35.18
CA LYS A 677 42.47 -15.40 34.47
C LYS A 677 43.45 -16.14 35.39
N GLY A 678 43.66 -15.65 36.61
CA GLY A 678 44.47 -16.29 37.66
C GLY A 678 43.68 -17.13 38.68
N GLY A 679 42.37 -17.37 38.50
CA GLY A 679 41.54 -18.21 39.37
C GLY A 679 41.00 -17.53 40.64
N VAL A 680 41.29 -16.25 40.86
CA VAL A 680 40.78 -15.49 42.00
C VAL A 680 39.40 -14.92 41.67
N ALA A 681 38.40 -15.21 42.51
CA ALA A 681 37.05 -14.67 42.35
C ALA A 681 37.00 -13.17 42.67
N GLN A 682 36.61 -12.36 41.70
CA GLN A 682 36.37 -10.92 41.86
C GLN A 682 34.89 -10.60 41.65
N GLU A 683 34.40 -9.63 42.42
CA GLU A 683 33.05 -9.09 42.25
C GLU A 683 33.05 -8.10 41.09
N ARG A 684 32.14 -8.34 40.14
CA ARG A 684 31.98 -7.53 38.93
C ARG A 684 30.57 -6.98 38.85
N PHE A 685 30.48 -5.72 38.45
CA PHE A 685 29.23 -4.97 38.34
C PHE A 685 28.92 -4.74 36.87
N TYR A 686 27.72 -5.14 36.45
CA TYR A 686 27.26 -5.02 35.07
C TYR A 686 26.00 -4.17 35.00
N VAL A 687 25.90 -3.34 33.96
CA VAL A 687 24.75 -2.50 33.67
C VAL A 687 24.38 -2.63 32.20
N ARG A 688 23.09 -2.58 31.91
CA ARG A 688 22.58 -2.58 30.54
C ARG A 688 22.84 -1.23 29.85
N SER A 689 23.40 -1.26 28.65
CA SER A 689 23.68 -0.09 27.82
C SER A 689 23.32 -0.39 26.37
N GLY A 690 22.17 0.14 25.92
CA GLY A 690 21.56 -0.25 24.65
C GLY A 690 21.28 -1.75 24.63
N ASN A 691 21.67 -2.43 23.57
CA ASN A 691 21.55 -3.88 23.42
C ASN A 691 22.73 -4.68 24.02
N SER A 692 23.52 -4.10 24.94
CA SER A 692 24.71 -4.78 25.49
C SER A 692 24.83 -4.69 27.01
N SER A 693 25.37 -5.73 27.63
CA SER A 693 25.66 -5.79 29.08
C SER A 693 27.12 -5.45 29.33
N ARG A 694 27.40 -4.22 29.80
CA ARG A 694 28.75 -3.67 30.00
C ARG A 694 29.20 -3.78 31.45
N GLU A 695 30.48 -4.09 31.65
CA GLU A 695 31.12 -4.06 32.96
C GLU A 695 31.44 -2.62 33.32
N MET A 696 31.11 -2.20 34.55
CA MET A 696 31.57 -0.94 35.11
C MET A 696 32.43 -1.24 36.34
N ALA A 697 33.56 -0.54 36.46
CA ALA A 697 34.53 -0.76 37.53
C ALA A 697 35.04 0.57 38.10
N GLY A 698 35.59 0.51 39.32
CA GLY A 698 36.23 1.67 39.95
C GLY A 698 35.28 2.85 40.19
N GLU A 699 35.74 4.05 39.86
CA GLU A 699 35.04 5.32 40.14
C GLU A 699 33.71 5.46 39.37
N GLU A 700 33.63 4.91 38.15
CA GLU A 700 32.42 4.94 37.33
C GLU A 700 31.29 4.13 37.98
N ALA A 701 31.58 2.91 38.46
CA ALA A 701 30.60 2.08 39.16
C ALA A 701 30.12 2.75 40.46
N MET A 702 31.04 3.36 41.22
CA MET A 702 30.70 4.07 42.46
C MET A 702 29.85 5.32 42.23
N THR A 703 30.00 5.97 41.07
CA THR A 703 29.17 7.12 40.68
C THR A 703 27.78 6.66 40.27
N TYR A 704 27.70 5.68 39.37
CA TYR A 704 26.42 5.10 38.93
C TYR A 704 25.60 4.57 40.10
N ILE A 705 26.23 3.82 41.03
CA ILE A 705 25.52 3.24 42.17
C ILE A 705 24.96 4.33 43.09
N ARG A 706 25.69 5.43 43.29
CA ARG A 706 25.23 6.58 44.08
C ARG A 706 24.06 7.30 43.42
N GLU A 707 24.07 7.44 42.10
CA GLU A 707 22.98 8.11 41.39
C GLU A 707 21.72 7.24 41.26
N ARG A 708 21.89 5.91 41.15
CA ARG A 708 20.79 4.99 40.83
C ARG A 708 20.07 4.40 42.05
N PHE A 709 20.78 4.15 43.15
CA PHE A 709 20.25 3.37 44.29
C PHE A 709 20.17 4.14 45.61
N VAL A 710 20.61 5.39 45.66
CA VAL A 710 20.57 6.24 46.87
C VAL A 710 19.37 7.17 46.84
#